data_AF-A0AAD4NFX6-F1
#
_entry.id   AF-A0AAD4NFX6-F1
#
_cell.length_a   1.000
_cell.length_b   1.000
_cell.length_c   1.000
_cell.angle_alpha   90.00
_cell.angle_beta   90.00
_cell.angle_gamma   90.00
#
_symmetry.space_group_name_H-M   'P 1'
#
loop_
_entity.id
_entity.type
_entity.pdbx_description
1 polymer ?
#
loop_
_entity_poly.entity_id
_entity_poly.type
_entity_poly.pdbx_seq_one_letter_code
_entity_poly.pdbx_strand_id
1 'polypeptide(L)'
;MPKFFPIPDTLKSEPSFNSINILFVLQLNGRNARQVRRLIKLIYRPYHLYYVHVDSRQKYMYAEMKRVQTVMQKLGLNNFYVAKDRRATIWGGSSLLEMFLNVIRWTLDTNDTKWRKWDYILNLSEADMPLLSMDELEYNLVRNMGMSFLSSHGYSTASFLKKQGFNYYFLECEQRMWRIAANHNYPNNLRLDGGSDWVVVHRDLAEFSVSTQHELPSQIRELFSRILLPLEGFFHTLALNSDFCTKILYKNLRLTNWKRKQGCRCEMLKKIVDWCGCSPLAIRHTDGRFNVEKCQSRSQFFGRKFDSLIDSQSLSDAENQVLRLHGKYLSKISKSLSFNSTWISVFHSDVDPEEPKNFLYKIWAQSIFEAAMKHSSCAFDSLQEIYGFKADVNSAVSIGLVVNTSCMSTIEFLLKQKSSYRVSSDHRIVVDGFEYQLSNVGFGTDLDYKEEIFRDVLSLVEQDTSRTSIIWHWNRIALESVSSQNMTSPGVTVQLLSPHKLIATIQRVKPYDSINFAQFVEFDMSGMKNVSAPGVWTAKIFFANMELAQIEIPVFPHTANSNKLLSKDLQIIGDLSRNYFQSLCLWIAGLYSALHLLDINFAILYGLWPRFYLCIINLICYVSVVVGIYANQHYFIIPAIVVNFIYCCKYVLEIAFGFWLLLKNNDERLSAIEYWAKRDTELYILKDVSPQWIPLWLFLVVTLKLVFICFWQMMLILTVNYFKEKKQRPKHVNVTVDLTRVDKTQEKRSQVKRTEASHFSKI
;
A
#
# COMPACT_ATOMS: atom_id res chain seq x y z
N MET A 1 6.96 28.62 -36.25
CA MET A 1 6.50 28.20 -34.90
C MET A 1 4.99 28.35 -34.83
N PRO A 2 4.24 27.41 -34.21
CA PRO A 2 2.79 27.55 -34.06
C PRO A 2 2.47 28.80 -33.24
N LYS A 3 1.53 29.59 -33.76
CA LYS A 3 0.97 30.78 -33.12
C LYS A 3 -0.42 30.46 -32.60
N PHE A 4 -0.78 31.05 -31.47
CA PHE A 4 -2.17 31.06 -31.03
C PHE A 4 -2.97 32.00 -31.94
N PHE A 5 -4.18 31.58 -32.28
CA PHE A 5 -5.10 32.36 -33.09
C PHE A 5 -6.31 32.68 -32.21
N PRO A 6 -6.53 33.96 -31.84
CA PRO A 6 -7.69 34.33 -31.04
C PRO A 6 -8.96 34.13 -31.87
N ILE A 7 -10.02 33.62 -31.25
CA ILE A 7 -11.34 33.51 -31.89
C ILE A 7 -11.86 34.94 -32.16
N PRO A 8 -12.10 35.33 -33.43
CA PRO A 8 -12.66 36.63 -33.76
C PRO A 8 -14.01 36.87 -33.07
N ASP A 9 -14.27 38.10 -32.61
CA ASP A 9 -15.52 38.43 -31.90
C ASP A 9 -16.78 38.12 -32.72
N THR A 10 -16.68 38.21 -34.05
CA THR A 10 -17.75 37.87 -35.00
C THR A 10 -18.12 36.39 -35.03
N LEU A 11 -17.20 35.50 -34.63
CA LEU A 11 -17.40 34.05 -34.61
C LEU A 11 -17.75 33.52 -33.21
N LYS A 12 -17.83 34.38 -32.19
CA LYS A 12 -18.28 34.01 -30.84
C LYS A 12 -19.79 33.80 -30.75
N SER A 13 -20.56 34.34 -31.70
CA SER A 13 -22.03 34.29 -31.76
C SER A 13 -22.59 33.29 -32.77
N GLU A 14 -21.77 32.73 -33.67
CA GLU A 14 -22.19 31.72 -34.63
C GLU A 14 -21.48 30.37 -34.38
N PRO A 15 -22.21 29.24 -34.28
CA PRO A 15 -21.63 27.92 -34.07
C PRO A 15 -21.06 27.31 -35.38
N SER A 16 -20.47 28.13 -36.26
CA SER A 16 -20.11 27.74 -37.63
C SER A 16 -18.64 27.34 -37.83
N PHE A 17 -17.93 26.86 -36.80
CA PHE A 17 -16.66 26.12 -36.98
C PHE A 17 -16.89 24.68 -37.48
N ASN A 18 -17.79 24.53 -38.45
CA ASN A 18 -18.44 23.28 -38.82
C ASN A 18 -17.57 22.34 -39.68
N SER A 19 -16.23 22.35 -39.54
CA SER A 19 -15.34 21.69 -40.50
C SER A 19 -14.18 20.89 -39.93
N ILE A 20 -14.06 20.71 -38.61
CA ILE A 20 -12.98 19.89 -38.04
C ILE A 20 -13.49 18.79 -37.10
N ASN A 21 -13.03 17.56 -37.35
CA ASN A 21 -13.34 16.37 -36.58
C ASN A 21 -12.06 15.82 -35.95
N ILE A 22 -12.01 15.80 -34.62
CA ILE A 22 -10.84 15.32 -33.87
C ILE A 22 -11.10 13.88 -33.41
N LEU A 23 -10.14 12.99 -33.69
CA LEU A 23 -10.05 11.66 -33.10
C LEU A 23 -9.21 11.72 -31.82
N PHE A 24 -9.88 11.72 -30.68
CA PHE A 24 -9.25 11.60 -29.38
C PHE A 24 -8.93 10.14 -29.07
N VAL A 25 -7.66 9.84 -28.87
CA VAL A 25 -7.19 8.55 -28.35
C VAL A 25 -6.97 8.68 -26.85
N LEU A 26 -7.93 8.22 -26.05
CA LEU A 26 -7.78 8.16 -24.60
C LEU A 26 -7.00 6.90 -24.24
N GLN A 27 -5.72 7.05 -23.90
CA GLN A 27 -4.80 5.99 -23.48
C GLN A 27 -4.73 5.93 -21.95
N LEU A 28 -5.57 5.10 -21.34
CA LEU A 28 -5.83 5.12 -19.91
C LEU A 28 -5.08 4.02 -19.18
N ASN A 29 -4.32 4.39 -18.14
CA ASN A 29 -3.63 3.46 -17.26
C ASN A 29 -3.74 3.92 -15.80
N GLY A 30 -4.67 3.35 -15.04
CA GLY A 30 -4.87 3.65 -13.63
C GLY A 30 -6.30 3.39 -13.18
N ARG A 31 -6.67 3.88 -12.00
CA ARG A 31 -8.02 3.66 -11.41
C ARG A 31 -8.85 4.93 -11.22
N ASN A 32 -8.35 6.11 -11.60
CA ASN A 32 -9.05 7.38 -11.41
C ASN A 32 -10.16 7.64 -12.46
N ALA A 33 -11.17 6.77 -12.51
CA ALA A 33 -12.25 6.83 -13.49
C ALA A 33 -13.08 8.13 -13.38
N ARG A 34 -13.19 8.71 -12.18
CA ARG A 34 -13.89 10.00 -11.97
C ARG A 34 -13.15 11.16 -12.65
N GLN A 35 -11.82 11.18 -12.58
CA GLN A 35 -11.00 12.16 -13.32
C GLN A 35 -11.17 12.00 -14.84
N VAL A 36 -11.19 10.77 -15.36
CA VAL A 36 -11.43 10.53 -16.79
C VAL A 36 -12.81 11.04 -17.21
N ARG A 37 -13.85 10.79 -16.40
CA ARG A 37 -15.20 11.34 -16.63
C ARG A 37 -15.20 12.88 -16.61
N ARG A 38 -14.43 13.50 -15.71
CA ARG A 38 -14.24 14.96 -15.66
C ARG A 38 -13.61 15.47 -16.96
N LEU A 39 -12.53 14.84 -17.43
CA LEU A 39 -11.90 15.15 -18.71
C LEU A 39 -12.89 15.02 -19.88
N ILE A 40 -13.58 13.89 -20.00
CA ILE A 40 -14.56 13.63 -21.07
C ILE A 40 -15.61 14.75 -21.12
N LYS A 41 -16.17 15.15 -19.97
CA LYS A 41 -17.17 16.24 -19.91
C LYS A 41 -16.66 17.56 -20.50
N LEU A 42 -15.36 17.85 -20.40
CA LEU A 42 -14.76 19.09 -20.90
C LEU A 42 -14.44 19.04 -22.39
N ILE A 43 -14.06 17.87 -22.91
CA ILE A 43 -13.64 17.71 -24.31
C ILE A 43 -14.75 17.20 -25.23
N TYR A 44 -15.88 16.75 -24.69
CA TYR A 44 -16.93 16.09 -25.47
C TYR A 44 -17.62 17.05 -26.45
N ARG A 45 -17.70 16.62 -27.72
CA ARG A 45 -18.54 17.19 -28.79
C ARG A 45 -19.13 16.03 -29.61
N PRO A 46 -20.34 16.17 -30.16
CA PRO A 46 -21.01 15.08 -30.88
C PRO A 46 -20.37 14.72 -32.25
N TYR A 47 -19.58 15.64 -32.83
CA TYR A 47 -18.89 15.49 -34.10
C TYR A 47 -17.46 14.93 -33.99
N HIS A 48 -16.80 15.09 -32.83
CA HIS A 48 -15.51 14.44 -32.54
C HIS A 48 -15.68 12.94 -32.28
N LEU A 49 -14.58 12.20 -32.35
CA LEU A 49 -14.51 10.76 -32.11
C LEU A 49 -13.65 10.47 -30.87
N TYR A 50 -14.05 9.51 -30.05
CA TYR A 50 -13.38 9.14 -28.80
C TYR A 50 -13.05 7.66 -28.80
N TYR A 51 -11.82 7.31 -29.18
CA TYR A 51 -11.30 5.96 -29.08
C TYR A 51 -10.62 5.77 -27.72
N VAL A 52 -11.14 4.86 -26.91
CA VAL A 52 -10.68 4.65 -25.54
C VAL A 52 -9.95 3.32 -25.44
N HIS A 53 -8.63 3.39 -25.32
CA HIS A 53 -7.79 2.26 -24.95
C HIS A 53 -7.59 2.27 -23.43
N VAL A 54 -7.89 1.14 -22.79
CA VAL A 54 -7.55 0.92 -21.39
C VAL A 54 -6.50 -0.17 -21.34
N ASP A 55 -5.41 0.05 -20.62
CA ASP A 55 -4.37 -0.96 -20.42
C ASP A 55 -5.01 -2.30 -19.99
N SER A 56 -4.56 -3.39 -20.62
CA SER A 56 -5.10 -4.74 -20.40
C SER A 56 -5.16 -5.16 -18.92
N ARG A 57 -4.25 -4.64 -18.09
CA ARG A 57 -4.11 -4.91 -16.66
C ARG A 57 -5.13 -4.15 -15.81
N GLN A 58 -5.68 -3.05 -16.31
CA GLN A 58 -6.56 -2.14 -15.57
C GLN A 58 -8.03 -2.53 -15.72
N LYS A 59 -8.45 -3.61 -15.04
CA LYS A 59 -9.81 -4.18 -15.12
C LYS A 59 -10.89 -3.19 -14.67
N TYR A 60 -10.68 -2.50 -13.54
CA TYR A 60 -11.63 -1.52 -13.00
C TYR A 60 -11.89 -0.36 -13.97
N MET A 61 -10.83 0.29 -14.48
CA MET A 61 -10.99 1.39 -15.45
C MET A 61 -11.68 0.93 -16.72
N TYR A 62 -11.40 -0.29 -17.19
CA TYR A 62 -12.05 -0.84 -18.38
C TYR A 62 -13.56 -1.02 -18.16
N ALA A 63 -13.96 -1.60 -17.02
CA ALA A 63 -15.37 -1.73 -16.64
C ALA A 63 -16.06 -0.36 -16.54
N GLU A 64 -15.41 0.62 -15.91
CA GLU A 64 -15.93 1.98 -15.78
C GLU A 64 -16.12 2.68 -17.14
N MET A 65 -15.17 2.52 -18.06
CA MET A 65 -15.28 3.09 -19.41
C MET A 65 -16.34 2.36 -20.24
N LYS A 66 -16.50 1.04 -20.07
CA LYS A 66 -17.62 0.30 -20.69
C LYS A 66 -18.98 0.79 -20.19
N ARG A 67 -19.12 1.06 -18.88
CA ARG A 67 -20.34 1.68 -18.34
C ARG A 67 -20.60 3.05 -18.97
N VAL A 68 -19.57 3.88 -19.14
CA VAL A 68 -19.68 5.18 -19.85
C VAL A 68 -20.14 4.97 -21.31
N GLN A 69 -19.53 4.04 -22.04
CA GLN A 69 -19.93 3.71 -23.41
C GLN A 69 -21.40 3.30 -23.48
N THR A 70 -21.86 2.41 -22.58
CA THR A 70 -23.26 1.98 -22.52
C THR A 70 -24.21 3.16 -22.29
N VAL A 71 -23.85 4.09 -21.40
CA VAL A 71 -24.64 5.29 -21.15
C VAL A 71 -24.71 6.18 -22.39
N MET A 72 -23.57 6.42 -23.06
CA MET A 72 -23.53 7.21 -24.29
C MET A 72 -24.38 6.60 -25.41
N GLN A 73 -24.30 5.27 -25.58
CA GLN A 73 -25.13 4.54 -26.55
C GLN A 73 -26.63 4.68 -26.24
N LYS A 74 -27.04 4.58 -24.97
CA LYS A 74 -28.44 4.81 -24.55
C LYS A 74 -28.93 6.23 -24.85
N LEU A 75 -28.03 7.21 -24.90
CA LEU A 75 -28.31 8.59 -25.27
C LEU A 75 -28.26 8.83 -26.79
N GLY A 76 -28.05 7.79 -27.61
CA GLY A 76 -27.91 7.90 -29.07
C GLY A 76 -26.57 8.46 -29.53
N LEU A 77 -25.55 8.48 -28.66
CA LEU A 77 -24.23 9.04 -28.93
C LEU A 77 -23.26 7.94 -29.37
N ASN A 78 -23.07 7.78 -30.68
CA ASN A 78 -22.30 6.69 -31.29
C ASN A 78 -20.85 7.04 -31.65
N ASN A 79 -20.25 8.05 -31.00
CA ASN A 79 -18.88 8.53 -31.24
C ASN A 79 -17.89 8.17 -30.12
N PHE A 80 -18.26 7.27 -29.21
CA PHE A 80 -17.41 6.83 -28.10
C PHE A 80 -17.25 5.31 -28.12
N TYR A 81 -16.01 4.83 -28.26
CA TYR A 81 -15.70 3.42 -28.41
C TYR A 81 -14.58 3.00 -27.47
N VAL A 82 -14.87 2.02 -26.61
CA VAL A 82 -13.88 1.39 -25.74
C VAL A 82 -13.34 0.14 -26.42
N ALA A 83 -12.04 0.17 -26.70
CA ALA A 83 -11.31 -0.86 -27.42
C ALA A 83 -11.45 -2.23 -26.76
N LYS A 84 -11.75 -3.26 -27.58
CA LYS A 84 -11.71 -4.66 -27.15
C LYS A 84 -10.29 -5.22 -27.18
N ASP A 85 -9.52 -4.88 -28.22
CA ASP A 85 -8.10 -5.18 -28.29
C ASP A 85 -7.36 -4.25 -27.31
N ARG A 86 -6.83 -4.85 -26.24
CA ARG A 86 -6.15 -4.14 -25.16
C ARG A 86 -4.74 -4.67 -25.02
N ARG A 87 -3.81 -3.75 -24.89
CA ARG A 87 -2.38 -4.02 -24.75
C ARG A 87 -1.94 -3.60 -23.34
N ALA A 88 -0.92 -4.24 -22.81
CA ALA A 88 -0.25 -3.80 -21.59
C ALA A 88 0.75 -2.70 -21.96
N THR A 89 0.30 -1.45 -21.99
CA THR A 89 1.11 -0.29 -22.39
C THR A 89 2.02 0.13 -21.24
N ILE A 90 3.05 -0.69 -20.99
CA ILE A 90 4.06 -0.46 -19.97
C ILE A 90 4.87 0.81 -20.27
N TRP A 91 5.49 1.39 -19.23
CA TRP A 91 6.35 2.55 -19.41
C TRP A 91 7.52 2.20 -20.35
N GLY A 92 7.74 3.02 -21.39
CA GLY A 92 8.76 2.77 -22.40
C GLY A 92 8.44 1.69 -23.43
N GLY A 93 7.31 0.99 -23.30
CA GLY A 93 6.91 -0.14 -24.13
C GLY A 93 6.71 0.21 -25.60
N SER A 94 7.10 -0.73 -26.47
CA SER A 94 6.74 -0.76 -27.91
C SER A 94 5.24 -0.83 -28.16
N SER A 95 4.50 -1.47 -27.25
CA SER A 95 3.06 -1.66 -27.30
C SER A 95 2.28 -0.35 -27.32
N LEU A 96 2.84 0.77 -26.84
CA LEU A 96 2.21 2.08 -26.92
C LEU A 96 2.14 2.61 -28.37
N LEU A 97 3.25 2.50 -29.12
CA LEU A 97 3.25 2.88 -30.53
C LEU A 97 2.33 1.95 -31.32
N GLU A 98 2.43 0.65 -31.09
CA GLU A 98 1.59 -0.33 -31.79
C GLU A 98 0.10 -0.14 -31.48
N MET A 99 -0.26 0.22 -30.24
CA MET A 99 -1.63 0.63 -29.90
C MET A 99 -2.07 1.82 -30.76
N PHE A 100 -1.27 2.89 -30.81
CA PHE A 100 -1.61 4.10 -31.57
C PHE A 100 -1.77 3.83 -33.06
N LEU A 101 -0.85 3.06 -33.67
CA LEU A 101 -0.94 2.66 -35.08
C LEU A 101 -2.16 1.78 -35.36
N ASN A 102 -2.54 0.89 -34.43
CA ASN A 102 -3.75 0.09 -34.58
C ASN A 102 -5.04 0.92 -34.53
N VAL A 103 -5.08 2.00 -33.75
CA VAL A 103 -6.22 2.93 -33.80
C VAL A 103 -6.34 3.54 -35.20
N ILE A 104 -5.23 3.96 -35.80
CA ILE A 104 -5.22 4.50 -37.16
C ILE A 104 -5.76 3.46 -38.13
N ARG A 105 -5.16 2.25 -38.19
CA ARG A 105 -5.62 1.15 -39.08
C ARG A 105 -7.11 0.87 -38.90
N TRP A 106 -7.55 0.71 -37.65
CA TRP A 106 -8.94 0.41 -37.34
C TRP A 106 -9.91 1.49 -37.83
N THR A 107 -9.57 2.77 -37.69
CA THR A 107 -10.42 3.87 -38.17
C THR A 107 -10.47 3.99 -39.69
N LEU A 108 -9.47 3.48 -40.41
CA LEU A 108 -9.47 3.42 -41.87
C LEU A 108 -10.28 2.21 -42.40
N ASP A 109 -10.16 1.07 -41.73
CA ASP A 109 -10.73 -0.19 -42.20
C ASP A 109 -12.18 -0.42 -41.76
N THR A 110 -12.61 0.16 -40.64
CA THR A 110 -13.95 -0.05 -40.05
C THR A 110 -15.09 0.24 -41.02
N ASN A 111 -16.14 -0.60 -41.04
CA ASN A 111 -17.32 -0.39 -41.89
C ASN A 111 -18.18 0.81 -41.46
N ASP A 112 -18.00 1.29 -40.22
CA ASP A 112 -18.69 2.49 -39.76
C ASP A 112 -18.02 3.73 -40.35
N THR A 113 -18.63 4.26 -41.42
CA THR A 113 -18.13 5.44 -42.14
C THR A 113 -17.97 6.68 -41.27
N LYS A 114 -18.64 6.76 -40.10
CA LYS A 114 -18.44 7.86 -39.15
C LYS A 114 -17.03 7.84 -38.59
N TRP A 115 -16.50 6.67 -38.24
CA TRP A 115 -15.16 6.52 -37.69
C TRP A 115 -14.04 6.78 -38.70
N ARG A 116 -14.38 6.81 -39.99
CA ARG A 116 -13.49 7.24 -41.07
C ARG A 116 -13.46 8.76 -41.26
N LYS A 117 -14.23 9.57 -40.53
CA LYS A 117 -14.34 11.02 -40.75
C LYS A 117 -13.70 11.82 -39.61
N TRP A 118 -12.37 11.95 -39.66
CA TRP A 118 -11.56 12.76 -38.75
C TRP A 118 -10.41 13.43 -39.51
N ASP A 119 -9.95 14.58 -39.04
CA ASP A 119 -8.89 15.39 -39.65
C ASP A 119 -7.59 15.34 -38.84
N TYR A 120 -7.71 15.17 -37.53
CA TYR A 120 -6.59 15.06 -36.60
C TYR A 120 -6.77 13.90 -35.63
N ILE A 121 -5.66 13.23 -35.31
CA ILE A 121 -5.57 12.28 -34.20
C ILE A 121 -4.72 12.88 -33.07
N LEU A 122 -5.23 12.82 -31.83
CA LEU A 122 -4.61 13.40 -30.64
C LEU A 122 -4.75 12.43 -29.46
N ASN A 123 -3.66 12.11 -28.77
CA ASN A 123 -3.70 11.24 -27.58
C ASN A 123 -3.88 12.00 -26.25
N LEU A 124 -4.64 11.47 -25.28
CA LEU A 124 -4.77 11.97 -23.91
C LEU A 124 -4.64 10.82 -22.90
N SER A 125 -4.06 11.05 -21.72
CA SER A 125 -4.11 10.10 -20.59
C SER A 125 -5.17 10.50 -19.56
N GLU A 126 -5.37 9.65 -18.55
CA GLU A 126 -6.18 9.96 -17.37
C GLU A 126 -5.69 11.17 -16.57
N ALA A 127 -4.46 11.63 -16.81
CA ALA A 127 -3.81 12.72 -16.09
C ALA A 127 -3.64 14.00 -16.94
N ASP A 128 -4.25 14.06 -18.13
CA ASP A 128 -4.33 15.27 -18.94
C ASP A 128 -5.60 16.06 -18.60
N MET A 129 -5.52 17.39 -18.71
CA MET A 129 -6.68 18.29 -18.67
C MET A 129 -6.56 19.36 -19.75
N PRO A 130 -7.68 19.80 -20.36
CA PRO A 130 -7.67 21.01 -21.18
C PRO A 130 -7.32 22.22 -20.32
N LEU A 131 -6.63 23.19 -20.93
CA LEU A 131 -6.27 24.49 -20.34
C LEU A 131 -6.92 25.65 -21.11
N LEU A 132 -7.35 25.42 -22.34
CA LEU A 132 -8.11 26.36 -23.16
C LEU A 132 -9.39 25.66 -23.65
N SER A 133 -10.38 26.41 -24.12
CA SER A 133 -11.65 25.82 -24.54
C SER A 133 -11.48 24.94 -25.77
N MET A 134 -12.40 24.00 -25.96
CA MET A 134 -12.45 23.19 -27.19
C MET A 134 -12.61 24.06 -28.43
N ASP A 135 -13.41 25.12 -28.36
CA ASP A 135 -13.62 26.07 -29.45
C ASP A 135 -12.29 26.77 -29.84
N GLU A 136 -11.44 27.10 -28.85
CA GLU A 136 -10.11 27.66 -29.11
C GLU A 136 -9.18 26.64 -29.78
N LEU A 137 -9.22 25.38 -29.35
CA LEU A 137 -8.44 24.29 -29.96
C LEU A 137 -8.87 24.04 -31.41
N GLU A 138 -10.17 23.89 -31.65
CA GLU A 138 -10.77 23.67 -32.96
C GLU A 138 -10.38 24.79 -33.93
N TYR A 139 -10.52 26.05 -33.49
CA TYR A 139 -10.10 27.19 -34.27
C TYR A 139 -8.60 27.16 -34.60
N ASN A 140 -7.76 26.83 -33.63
CA ASN A 140 -6.31 26.74 -33.86
C ASN A 140 -5.95 25.66 -34.88
N LEU A 141 -6.61 24.51 -34.84
CA LEU A 141 -6.37 23.40 -35.77
C LEU A 141 -6.88 23.73 -37.18
N VAL A 142 -8.05 24.38 -37.32
CA VAL A 142 -8.56 24.86 -38.62
C VAL A 142 -7.57 25.83 -39.26
N ARG A 143 -7.01 26.76 -38.49
CA ARG A 143 -6.01 27.73 -38.98
C ARG A 143 -4.68 27.09 -39.40
N ASN A 144 -4.41 25.86 -38.98
CA ASN A 144 -3.21 25.11 -39.32
C ASN A 144 -3.56 23.80 -40.04
N MET A 145 -4.68 23.73 -40.77
CA MET A 145 -5.10 22.51 -41.49
C MET A 145 -3.96 21.95 -42.34
N GLY A 146 -3.76 20.63 -42.30
CA GLY A 146 -2.65 19.95 -42.97
C GLY A 146 -1.34 19.89 -42.20
N MET A 147 -1.20 20.58 -41.06
CA MET A 147 0.04 20.62 -40.27
C MET A 147 -0.01 19.68 -39.06
N SER A 148 1.04 18.88 -38.82
CA SER A 148 1.17 18.08 -37.60
C SER A 148 1.96 18.82 -36.51
N PHE A 149 1.60 18.62 -35.24
CA PHE A 149 2.19 19.29 -34.08
C PHE A 149 3.05 18.32 -33.28
N LEU A 150 4.36 18.36 -33.51
CA LEU A 150 5.34 17.44 -32.93
C LEU A 150 6.42 18.25 -32.21
N SER A 151 6.51 18.12 -30.88
CA SER A 151 7.56 18.82 -30.13
C SER A 151 8.85 18.00 -30.16
N SER A 152 9.90 18.53 -30.77
CA SER A 152 11.25 17.93 -30.71
C SER A 152 11.96 18.27 -29.40
N HIS A 153 13.05 17.54 -29.10
CA HIS A 153 13.80 17.60 -27.84
C HIS A 153 14.45 18.96 -27.53
N GLY A 154 14.73 19.79 -28.55
CA GLY A 154 15.20 21.18 -28.37
C GLY A 154 16.66 21.35 -27.94
N TYR A 155 17.50 20.31 -28.08
CA TYR A 155 18.94 20.33 -27.81
C TYR A 155 19.70 19.52 -28.88
N SER A 156 20.93 19.05 -28.63
CA SER A 156 21.67 18.20 -29.59
C SER A 156 20.97 16.85 -29.85
N THR A 157 20.71 16.52 -31.13
CA THR A 157 20.10 15.24 -31.55
C THR A 157 20.96 14.05 -31.14
N ALA A 158 22.28 14.11 -31.30
CA ALA A 158 23.17 13.04 -30.85
C ALA A 158 23.04 12.75 -29.34
N SER A 159 22.91 13.79 -28.52
CA SER A 159 22.67 13.64 -27.09
C SER A 159 21.29 13.05 -26.78
N PHE A 160 20.26 13.42 -27.56
CA PHE A 160 18.92 12.87 -27.43
C PHE A 160 18.92 11.37 -27.73
N LEU A 161 19.44 10.95 -28.88
CA LEU A 161 19.51 9.54 -29.28
C LEU A 161 20.23 8.69 -28.22
N LYS A 162 21.37 9.17 -27.70
CA LYS A 162 22.09 8.49 -26.63
C LYS A 162 21.25 8.33 -25.35
N LYS A 163 20.52 9.38 -24.94
CA LYS A 163 19.68 9.36 -23.72
C LYS A 163 18.43 8.50 -23.89
N GLN A 164 17.88 8.42 -25.10
CA GLN A 164 16.72 7.59 -25.44
C GLN A 164 17.09 6.11 -25.66
N GLY A 165 18.37 5.76 -25.61
CA GLY A 165 18.81 4.38 -25.74
C GLY A 165 18.87 3.87 -27.18
N PHE A 166 18.95 4.75 -28.19
CA PHE A 166 19.08 4.35 -29.60
C PHE A 166 20.32 3.45 -29.84
N ASN A 167 21.37 3.60 -29.04
CA ASN A 167 22.55 2.72 -29.14
C ASN A 167 22.29 1.27 -28.65
N TYR A 168 21.04 0.88 -28.41
CA TYR A 168 20.64 -0.45 -27.97
C TYR A 168 19.37 -0.93 -28.67
N TYR A 169 19.24 -2.24 -28.81
CA TYR A 169 17.98 -2.89 -29.15
C TYR A 169 17.20 -3.22 -27.89
N PHE A 170 15.89 -2.98 -27.95
CA PHE A 170 14.95 -3.32 -26.90
C PHE A 170 13.90 -4.31 -27.39
N LEU A 171 13.46 -5.19 -26.49
CA LEU A 171 12.38 -6.13 -26.72
C LEU A 171 11.36 -6.02 -25.58
N GLU A 172 10.10 -5.82 -25.94
CA GLU A 172 9.00 -5.93 -24.99
C GLU A 172 8.58 -7.38 -24.84
N CYS A 173 8.74 -7.93 -23.64
CA CYS A 173 8.27 -9.28 -23.30
C CYS A 173 7.94 -9.35 -21.81
N GLU A 174 6.97 -10.18 -21.41
CA GLU A 174 6.60 -10.39 -20.00
C GLU A 174 6.24 -9.08 -19.26
N GLN A 175 5.65 -8.11 -19.97
CA GLN A 175 5.34 -6.77 -19.42
C GLN A 175 6.59 -6.02 -18.92
N ARG A 176 7.74 -6.29 -19.53
CA ARG A 176 9.02 -5.63 -19.29
C ARG A 176 9.68 -5.24 -20.61
N MET A 177 10.43 -4.14 -20.59
CA MET A 177 11.31 -3.73 -21.67
C MET A 177 12.74 -4.18 -21.40
N TRP A 178 13.16 -5.23 -22.11
CA TRP A 178 14.49 -5.82 -22.02
C TRP A 178 15.47 -5.12 -22.95
N ARG A 179 16.65 -4.76 -22.46
CA ARG A 179 17.75 -4.29 -23.29
C ARG A 179 18.59 -5.48 -23.74
N ILE A 180 18.44 -5.90 -24.99
CA ILE A 180 18.95 -7.21 -25.45
C ILE A 180 20.34 -7.16 -26.07
N ALA A 181 20.72 -6.06 -26.72
CA ALA A 181 22.02 -5.91 -27.37
C ALA A 181 22.36 -4.44 -27.63
N ALA A 182 23.64 -4.16 -27.89
CA ALA A 182 24.05 -2.87 -28.45
C ALA A 182 23.59 -2.76 -29.91
N ASN A 183 23.24 -1.54 -30.33
CA ASN A 183 22.87 -1.21 -31.69
C ASN A 183 23.89 -0.23 -32.27
N HIS A 184 24.64 -0.69 -33.27
CA HIS A 184 25.61 0.09 -34.02
C HIS A 184 25.19 0.30 -35.48
N ASN A 185 24.06 -0.27 -35.89
CA ASN A 185 23.65 -0.37 -37.28
C ASN A 185 22.37 0.43 -37.49
N TYR A 186 22.52 1.70 -37.84
CA TYR A 186 21.43 2.54 -38.32
C TYR A 186 21.49 2.70 -39.84
N PRO A 187 20.35 2.78 -40.54
CA PRO A 187 20.35 3.03 -41.97
C PRO A 187 21.11 4.32 -42.31
N ASN A 188 21.98 4.25 -43.31
CA ASN A 188 22.64 5.43 -43.85
C ASN A 188 21.58 6.38 -44.43
N ASN A 189 21.80 7.69 -44.28
CA ASN A 189 20.90 8.77 -44.78
C ASN A 189 19.52 8.87 -44.11
N LEU A 190 19.28 8.20 -42.98
CA LEU A 190 18.07 8.40 -42.18
C LEU A 190 18.25 9.54 -41.16
N ARG A 191 17.38 10.56 -41.22
CA ARG A 191 17.36 11.64 -40.22
C ARG A 191 16.51 11.25 -39.02
N LEU A 192 17.16 10.87 -37.92
CA LEU A 192 16.47 10.58 -36.66
C LEU A 192 16.15 11.87 -35.88
N ASP A 193 14.94 11.95 -35.33
CA ASP A 193 14.52 12.99 -34.39
C ASP A 193 13.47 12.44 -33.42
N GLY A 194 13.18 13.21 -32.37
CA GLY A 194 12.13 12.88 -31.42
C GLY A 194 11.94 13.94 -30.35
N GLY A 195 11.05 13.68 -29.42
CA GLY A 195 10.76 14.53 -28.28
C GLY A 195 9.57 14.00 -27.49
N SER A 196 8.42 14.67 -27.57
CA SER A 196 7.23 14.27 -26.83
C SER A 196 6.40 13.22 -27.57
N ASP A 197 5.96 12.18 -26.87
CA ASP A 197 4.97 11.17 -27.29
C ASP A 197 3.51 11.67 -27.28
N TRP A 198 3.26 12.83 -26.69
CA TRP A 198 2.02 13.59 -26.87
C TRP A 198 2.07 14.30 -28.22
N VAL A 199 1.32 13.76 -29.17
CA VAL A 199 1.34 14.18 -30.58
C VAL A 199 -0.05 14.65 -31.01
N VAL A 200 -0.09 15.57 -31.97
CA VAL A 200 -1.30 15.89 -32.74
C VAL A 200 -0.93 15.71 -34.19
N VAL A 201 -1.44 14.67 -34.81
CA VAL A 201 -1.02 14.25 -36.16
C VAL A 201 -2.17 14.50 -37.12
N HIS A 202 -1.89 15.23 -38.21
CA HIS A 202 -2.85 15.41 -39.29
C HIS A 202 -3.09 14.08 -40.00
N ARG A 203 -4.32 13.86 -40.47
CA ARG A 203 -4.76 12.62 -41.10
C ARG A 203 -3.80 12.08 -42.15
N ASP A 204 -3.32 12.90 -43.08
CA ASP A 204 -2.42 12.47 -44.16
C ASP A 204 -1.15 11.77 -43.65
N LEU A 205 -0.51 12.34 -42.61
CA LEU A 205 0.70 11.74 -42.02
C LEU A 205 0.36 10.47 -41.23
N ALA A 206 -0.80 10.44 -40.57
CA ALA A 206 -1.28 9.26 -39.87
C ALA A 206 -1.58 8.10 -40.85
N GLU A 207 -2.28 8.36 -41.95
CA GLU A 207 -2.52 7.36 -43.00
C GLU A 207 -1.20 6.87 -43.64
N PHE A 208 -0.30 7.80 -43.96
CA PHE A 208 1.03 7.45 -44.45
C PHE A 208 1.79 6.53 -43.48
N SER A 209 1.67 6.78 -42.17
CA SER A 209 2.36 5.99 -41.15
C SER A 209 1.98 4.52 -41.09
N VAL A 210 0.80 4.16 -41.58
CA VAL A 210 0.31 2.77 -41.65
C VAL A 210 0.27 2.21 -43.08
N SER A 211 0.62 3.02 -44.08
CA SER A 211 0.62 2.61 -45.48
C SER A 211 1.56 1.43 -45.73
N THR A 212 1.12 0.55 -46.62
CA THR A 212 1.88 -0.58 -47.19
C THR A 212 2.27 -0.32 -48.65
N GLN A 213 1.82 0.78 -49.24
CA GLN A 213 2.12 1.17 -50.63
C GLN A 213 3.50 1.82 -50.75
N HIS A 214 4.06 2.32 -49.65
CA HIS A 214 5.38 2.93 -49.59
C HIS A 214 6.30 2.11 -48.69
N GLU A 215 7.57 2.01 -49.09
CA GLU A 215 8.57 1.24 -48.34
C GLU A 215 8.96 1.93 -47.01
N LEU A 216 9.11 3.27 -47.03
CA LEU A 216 9.58 4.04 -45.88
C LEU A 216 8.74 3.82 -44.61
N PRO A 217 7.39 3.96 -44.60
CA PRO A 217 6.59 3.68 -43.41
C PRO A 217 6.81 2.27 -42.84
N SER A 218 6.96 1.27 -43.71
CA SER A 218 7.20 -0.11 -43.30
C SER A 218 8.57 -0.28 -42.62
N GLN A 219 9.63 0.29 -43.21
CA GLN A 219 10.98 0.27 -42.64
C GLN A 219 11.05 1.04 -41.30
N ILE A 220 10.38 2.20 -41.19
CA ILE A 220 10.34 2.97 -39.95
C ILE A 220 9.57 2.22 -38.86
N ARG A 221 8.45 1.55 -39.19
CA ARG A 221 7.75 0.68 -38.22
C ARG A 221 8.63 -0.46 -37.73
N GLU A 222 9.38 -1.11 -38.62
CA GLU A 222 10.33 -2.16 -38.22
C GLU A 222 11.42 -1.60 -37.31
N LEU A 223 12.04 -0.48 -37.66
CA LEU A 223 13.08 0.17 -36.85
C LEU A 223 12.56 0.48 -35.43
N PHE A 224 11.41 1.13 -35.33
CA PHE A 224 10.84 1.54 -34.05
C PHE A 224 10.21 0.40 -33.24
N SER A 225 10.03 -0.79 -33.82
CA SER A 225 9.63 -1.99 -33.06
C SER A 225 10.71 -2.45 -32.07
N ARG A 226 11.97 -2.03 -32.27
CA ARG A 226 13.15 -2.42 -31.47
C ARG A 226 13.74 -1.26 -30.66
N ILE A 227 13.05 -0.12 -30.60
CA ILE A 227 13.48 1.11 -29.94
C ILE A 227 12.66 1.32 -28.66
N LEU A 228 13.32 1.78 -27.59
CA LEU A 228 12.69 2.21 -26.35
C LEU A 228 11.92 3.54 -26.56
N LEU A 229 10.76 3.70 -25.90
CA LEU A 229 9.92 4.90 -26.00
C LEU A 229 9.59 5.26 -27.47
N PRO A 230 9.13 4.31 -28.31
CA PRO A 230 9.18 4.52 -29.75
C PRO A 230 8.22 5.61 -30.26
N LEU A 231 7.09 5.85 -29.57
CA LEU A 231 6.19 6.95 -29.91
C LEU A 231 6.83 8.35 -29.74
N GLU A 232 7.88 8.47 -28.90
CA GLU A 232 8.62 9.73 -28.72
C GLU A 232 9.47 10.10 -29.96
N GLY A 233 9.70 9.20 -30.91
CA GLY A 233 10.50 9.48 -32.11
C GLY A 233 9.90 9.04 -33.44
N PHE A 234 8.92 8.14 -33.44
CA PHE A 234 8.38 7.52 -34.66
C PHE A 234 7.82 8.56 -35.64
N PHE A 235 6.86 9.39 -35.21
CA PHE A 235 6.24 10.38 -36.10
C PHE A 235 7.21 11.51 -36.49
N HIS A 236 8.11 11.90 -35.60
CA HIS A 236 9.15 12.90 -35.89
C HIS A 236 10.07 12.42 -36.99
N THR A 237 10.60 11.20 -36.83
CA THR A 237 11.51 10.58 -37.81
C THR A 237 10.77 10.30 -39.12
N LEU A 238 9.57 9.73 -39.08
CA LEU A 238 8.80 9.44 -40.29
C LEU A 238 8.55 10.71 -41.12
N ALA A 239 8.10 11.79 -40.48
CA ALA A 239 7.75 13.02 -41.18
C ALA A 239 8.99 13.74 -41.74
N LEU A 240 10.12 13.73 -41.02
CA LEU A 240 11.35 14.37 -41.50
C LEU A 240 11.99 13.68 -42.71
N ASN A 241 11.66 12.41 -42.95
CA ASN A 241 12.21 11.62 -44.05
C ASN A 241 11.20 11.39 -45.18
N SER A 242 10.11 12.17 -45.23
CA SER A 242 9.08 12.08 -46.27
C SER A 242 8.63 13.47 -46.74
N ASP A 243 7.66 13.50 -47.64
CA ASP A 243 7.03 14.73 -48.16
C ASP A 243 6.31 15.55 -47.07
N PHE A 244 6.20 15.01 -45.85
CA PHE A 244 5.66 15.71 -44.69
C PHE A 244 6.68 16.58 -43.95
N CYS A 245 7.95 16.62 -44.34
CA CYS A 245 9.02 17.33 -43.62
C CYS A 245 8.77 18.84 -43.45
N THR A 246 8.01 19.47 -44.35
CA THR A 246 7.59 20.88 -44.29
C THR A 246 6.24 21.09 -43.61
N LYS A 247 5.52 20.01 -43.27
CA LYS A 247 4.18 20.00 -42.66
C LYS A 247 4.21 19.76 -41.14
N ILE A 248 5.29 20.17 -40.47
CA ILE A 248 5.49 19.99 -39.02
C ILE A 248 5.59 21.33 -38.30
N LEU A 249 4.85 21.47 -37.20
CA LEU A 249 4.96 22.55 -36.24
C LEU A 249 5.63 22.03 -34.96
N TYR A 250 6.79 22.60 -34.61
CA TYR A 250 7.65 22.13 -33.51
C TYR A 250 7.15 22.44 -32.08
N LYS A 251 5.84 22.48 -31.85
CA LYS A 251 5.22 22.43 -30.51
C LYS A 251 4.02 21.49 -30.59
N ASN A 252 3.79 20.72 -29.54
CA ASN A 252 2.75 19.69 -29.50
C ASN A 252 1.45 20.13 -28.78
N LEU A 253 1.25 21.43 -28.58
CA LEU A 253 0.09 22.01 -27.91
C LEU A 253 -0.03 21.64 -26.40
N ARG A 254 1.05 21.18 -25.76
CA ARG A 254 1.06 20.75 -24.35
C ARG A 254 1.84 21.66 -23.42
N LEU A 255 1.35 21.76 -22.18
CA LEU A 255 2.13 22.09 -21.00
C LEU A 255 2.51 20.79 -20.28
N THR A 256 3.81 20.52 -20.14
CA THR A 256 4.31 19.37 -19.35
C THR A 256 5.14 19.86 -18.17
N ASN A 257 4.81 19.42 -16.95
CA ASN A 257 5.46 19.88 -15.71
C ASN A 257 6.79 19.14 -15.42
N TRP A 258 7.80 19.38 -16.25
CA TRP A 258 9.15 18.83 -16.03
C TRP A 258 9.87 19.54 -14.88
N LYS A 259 10.16 18.81 -13.79
CA LYS A 259 11.13 19.20 -12.75
C LYS A 259 12.18 18.11 -12.62
N ARG A 260 13.22 18.13 -13.47
CA ARG A 260 14.17 17.01 -13.67
C ARG A 260 14.86 16.54 -12.38
N LYS A 261 15.20 17.46 -11.48
CA LYS A 261 15.77 17.17 -10.16
C LYS A 261 14.95 16.13 -9.38
N GLN A 262 13.63 16.21 -9.44
CA GLN A 262 12.73 15.28 -8.75
C GLN A 262 12.13 14.21 -9.69
N GLY A 263 11.84 14.54 -10.94
CA GLY A 263 11.13 13.66 -11.87
C GLY A 263 11.97 12.52 -12.46
N CYS A 264 13.30 12.56 -12.28
CA CYS A 264 14.23 11.56 -12.83
C CYS A 264 14.75 10.61 -11.72
N ARG A 265 13.84 9.83 -11.11
CA ARG A 265 14.19 8.81 -10.09
C ARG A 265 14.23 7.41 -10.73
N CYS A 266 15.42 6.98 -11.15
CA CYS A 266 15.59 5.76 -11.95
C CYS A 266 15.13 4.47 -11.25
N GLU A 267 15.28 4.38 -9.93
CA GLU A 267 15.01 3.14 -9.18
C GLU A 267 13.58 2.61 -9.39
N MET A 268 12.60 3.50 -9.49
CA MET A 268 11.19 3.13 -9.73
C MET A 268 10.98 2.40 -11.06
N LEU A 269 11.77 2.72 -12.09
CA LEU A 269 11.58 2.20 -13.44
C LEU A 269 12.34 0.90 -13.71
N LYS A 270 13.38 0.58 -12.93
CA LYS A 270 14.20 -0.62 -13.12
C LYS A 270 13.42 -1.93 -13.07
N LYS A 271 12.26 -1.95 -12.39
CA LYS A 271 11.35 -3.10 -12.35
C LYS A 271 10.60 -3.33 -13.68
N ILE A 272 10.50 -2.31 -14.53
CA ILE A 272 9.72 -2.33 -15.77
C ILE A 272 10.63 -2.27 -17.00
N VAL A 273 11.81 -1.67 -16.90
CA VAL A 273 12.69 -1.42 -18.05
C VAL A 273 14.18 -1.46 -17.65
N ASP A 274 15.02 -1.96 -18.55
CA ASP A 274 16.49 -1.92 -18.44
C ASP A 274 17.07 -0.54 -18.82
N TRP A 275 16.46 0.54 -18.35
CA TRP A 275 16.85 1.91 -18.65
C TRP A 275 16.41 2.89 -17.56
N CYS A 276 17.09 4.03 -17.47
CA CYS A 276 16.66 5.12 -16.60
C CYS A 276 15.79 6.11 -17.37
N GLY A 277 14.62 6.41 -16.83
CA GLY A 277 13.69 7.38 -17.38
C GLY A 277 13.39 8.53 -16.44
N CYS A 278 12.58 9.46 -16.93
CA CYS A 278 12.01 10.54 -16.15
C CYS A 278 10.51 10.64 -16.41
N SER A 279 9.77 11.14 -15.43
CA SER A 279 8.36 11.48 -15.58
C SER A 279 8.09 12.90 -15.09
N PRO A 280 7.17 13.64 -15.72
CA PRO A 280 6.75 14.95 -15.22
C PRO A 280 6.02 14.83 -13.88
N LEU A 281 6.11 15.87 -13.06
CA LEU A 281 5.41 15.92 -11.78
C LEU A 281 3.95 16.30 -11.97
N ALA A 282 3.12 16.00 -10.96
CA ALA A 282 1.79 16.59 -10.85
C ALA A 282 1.90 18.12 -10.75
N ILE A 283 0.98 18.82 -11.41
CA ILE A 283 0.86 20.28 -11.29
C ILE A 283 0.18 20.59 -9.97
N ARG A 284 0.77 21.50 -9.18
CA ARG A 284 0.14 22.03 -7.96
C ARG A 284 -0.43 23.41 -8.24
N HIS A 285 -1.53 23.77 -7.58
CA HIS A 285 -2.15 25.10 -7.73
C HIS A 285 -1.18 26.23 -7.34
N THR A 286 -0.30 25.97 -6.37
CA THR A 286 0.75 26.90 -5.92
C THR A 286 1.91 27.09 -6.91
N ASP A 287 2.06 26.23 -7.91
CA ASP A 287 3.17 26.33 -8.86
C ASP A 287 2.99 27.47 -9.88
N GLY A 288 1.77 28.03 -10.03
CA GLY A 288 1.46 29.10 -11.00
C GLY A 288 1.78 28.75 -12.46
N ARG A 289 1.73 27.46 -12.82
CA ARG A 289 2.21 26.92 -14.10
C ARG A 289 1.40 27.37 -15.31
N PHE A 290 0.11 27.61 -15.12
CA PHE A 290 -0.81 28.01 -16.17
C PHE A 290 -1.70 29.16 -15.73
N ASN A 291 -2.09 29.97 -16.70
CA ASN A 291 -3.21 30.90 -16.68
C ASN A 291 -3.61 31.12 -18.16
N VAL A 292 -4.71 31.83 -18.42
CA VAL A 292 -5.20 32.04 -19.79
C VAL A 292 -4.12 32.66 -20.69
N GLU A 293 -3.50 33.75 -20.26
CA GLU A 293 -2.50 34.50 -21.05
C GLU A 293 -1.25 33.67 -21.37
N LYS A 294 -0.71 32.94 -20.38
CA LYS A 294 0.43 32.03 -20.54
C LYS A 294 0.09 30.91 -21.51
N CYS A 295 -1.09 30.32 -21.39
CA CYS A 295 -1.52 29.23 -22.27
C CYS A 295 -1.70 29.72 -23.71
N GLN A 296 -2.34 30.87 -23.90
CA GLN A 296 -2.54 31.48 -25.23
C GLN A 296 -1.20 31.86 -25.86
N SER A 297 -0.35 32.62 -25.17
CA SER A 297 0.96 33.04 -25.72
C SER A 297 1.87 31.87 -26.10
N ARG A 298 1.77 30.74 -25.41
CA ARG A 298 2.58 29.54 -25.67
C ARG A 298 1.90 28.51 -26.57
N SER A 299 0.63 28.71 -26.91
CA SER A 299 -0.23 27.76 -27.63
C SER A 299 -0.34 26.41 -26.90
N GLN A 300 -0.69 26.45 -25.61
CA GLN A 300 -0.84 25.29 -24.74
C GLN A 300 -2.31 25.04 -24.45
N PHE A 301 -2.88 24.03 -25.11
CA PHE A 301 -4.30 23.69 -25.03
C PHE A 301 -4.59 22.60 -24.00
N PHE A 302 -3.60 21.75 -23.69
CA PHE A 302 -3.69 20.73 -22.66
C PHE A 302 -2.50 20.79 -21.71
N GLY A 303 -2.71 20.40 -20.45
CA GLY A 303 -1.68 20.32 -19.42
C GLY A 303 -1.55 18.92 -18.84
N ARG A 304 -0.34 18.58 -18.38
CA ARG A 304 -0.05 17.33 -17.67
C ARG A 304 1.17 17.44 -16.73
N LYS A 305 1.22 16.65 -15.64
CA LYS A 305 0.17 15.72 -15.17
C LYS A 305 -0.71 16.40 -14.12
N PHE A 306 -1.97 16.01 -14.07
CA PHE A 306 -2.88 16.31 -12.98
C PHE A 306 -3.15 15.04 -12.16
N ASP A 307 -3.24 15.20 -10.84
CA ASP A 307 -3.48 14.10 -9.92
C ASP A 307 -4.34 14.61 -8.77
N SER A 308 -5.56 14.08 -8.65
CA SER A 308 -6.57 14.60 -7.74
C SER A 308 -6.28 14.29 -6.26
N LEU A 309 -5.49 13.26 -5.95
CA LEU A 309 -5.05 13.01 -4.56
C LEU A 309 -3.91 13.96 -4.16
N ILE A 310 -3.11 14.41 -5.13
CA ILE A 310 -2.02 15.36 -4.88
C ILE A 310 -2.58 16.78 -4.77
N ASP A 311 -3.30 17.24 -5.79
CA ASP A 311 -3.79 18.62 -5.86
C ASP A 311 -5.11 18.72 -6.64
N SER A 312 -6.23 18.59 -5.93
CA SER A 312 -7.57 18.72 -6.52
C SER A 312 -7.91 20.16 -6.93
N GLN A 313 -7.25 21.16 -6.34
CA GLN A 313 -7.47 22.56 -6.68
C GLN A 313 -6.95 22.89 -8.09
N SER A 314 -5.78 22.37 -8.47
CA SER A 314 -5.22 22.56 -9.82
C SER A 314 -6.15 22.05 -10.93
N LEU A 315 -6.90 20.98 -10.67
CA LEU A 315 -7.91 20.44 -11.58
C LEU A 315 -9.11 21.39 -11.72
N SER A 316 -9.57 21.92 -10.59
CA SER A 316 -10.64 22.91 -10.53
C SER A 316 -10.25 24.22 -11.20
N ASP A 317 -9.00 24.67 -11.05
CA ASP A 317 -8.47 25.85 -11.72
C ASP A 317 -8.45 25.66 -13.25
N ALA A 318 -8.00 24.49 -13.72
CA ALA A 318 -8.03 24.15 -15.14
C ALA A 318 -9.46 24.10 -15.70
N GLU A 319 -10.40 23.48 -14.97
CA GLU A 319 -11.81 23.43 -15.36
C GLU A 319 -12.45 24.82 -15.41
N ASN A 320 -12.23 25.65 -14.39
CA ASN A 320 -12.70 27.05 -14.36
C ASN A 320 -12.17 27.83 -15.56
N GLN A 321 -10.88 27.66 -15.89
CA GLN A 321 -10.24 28.33 -17.01
C GLN A 321 -10.82 27.90 -18.37
N VAL A 322 -11.07 26.60 -18.56
CA VAL A 322 -11.64 26.05 -19.80
C VAL A 322 -13.08 26.52 -19.98
N LEU A 323 -13.86 26.56 -18.90
CA LEU A 323 -15.27 26.93 -18.90
C LEU A 323 -15.52 28.44 -18.82
N ARG A 324 -14.47 29.29 -18.85
CA ARG A 324 -14.60 30.75 -18.74
C ARG A 324 -15.50 31.39 -19.81
N LEU A 325 -15.60 30.76 -20.98
CA LEU A 325 -16.48 31.19 -22.07
C LEU A 325 -17.92 30.66 -21.94
N HIS A 326 -18.21 29.81 -20.95
CA HIS A 326 -19.49 29.13 -20.72
C HIS A 326 -20.01 29.34 -19.29
N GLY A 327 -20.08 30.60 -18.83
CA GLY A 327 -20.35 30.97 -17.43
C GLY A 327 -21.64 30.39 -16.79
N LYS A 328 -22.69 30.10 -17.58
CA LYS A 328 -23.92 29.45 -17.07
C LYS A 328 -23.68 28.02 -16.61
N TYR A 329 -22.85 27.25 -17.32
CA TYR A 329 -22.52 25.87 -16.96
C TYR A 329 -21.58 25.84 -15.74
N LEU A 330 -20.60 26.74 -15.74
CA LEU A 330 -19.64 26.89 -14.64
C LEU A 330 -20.33 27.19 -13.30
N SER A 331 -21.27 28.15 -13.27
CA SER A 331 -21.97 28.54 -12.04
C SER A 331 -22.86 27.45 -11.43
N LYS A 332 -23.25 26.44 -12.23
CA LYS A 332 -23.98 25.27 -11.73
C LYS A 332 -23.05 24.24 -11.09
N ILE A 333 -21.86 24.06 -11.64
CA ILE A 333 -20.92 23.00 -11.22
C ILE A 333 -20.07 23.45 -10.04
N SER A 334 -19.59 24.71 -10.05
CA SER A 334 -18.72 25.23 -8.98
C SER A 334 -19.41 25.32 -7.62
N LYS A 335 -20.75 25.32 -7.59
CA LYS A 335 -21.56 25.29 -6.37
C LYS A 335 -21.75 23.87 -5.80
N SER A 336 -21.29 22.84 -6.49
CA SER A 336 -21.39 21.47 -6.00
C SER A 336 -20.45 21.25 -4.81
N LEU A 337 -20.97 20.67 -3.73
CA LEU A 337 -20.19 20.31 -2.53
C LEU A 337 -18.98 19.41 -2.86
N SER A 338 -19.06 18.61 -3.92
CA SER A 338 -18.02 17.66 -4.32
C SER A 338 -17.04 18.22 -5.35
N PHE A 339 -17.14 19.50 -5.73
CA PHE A 339 -16.34 20.07 -6.83
C PHE A 339 -14.82 19.94 -6.61
N ASN A 340 -14.38 20.16 -5.35
CA ASN A 340 -12.97 20.06 -4.96
C ASN A 340 -12.62 18.72 -4.29
N SER A 341 -13.60 17.83 -4.15
CA SER A 341 -13.41 16.53 -3.51
C SER A 341 -13.02 15.46 -4.53
N THR A 342 -12.30 14.45 -4.06
CA THR A 342 -11.87 13.34 -4.91
C THR A 342 -12.12 11.99 -4.24
N TRP A 343 -12.42 11.01 -5.08
CA TRP A 343 -12.57 9.60 -4.72
C TRP A 343 -11.81 8.76 -5.72
N ILE A 344 -10.97 7.86 -5.22
CA ILE A 344 -10.22 6.92 -6.06
C ILE A 344 -10.45 5.50 -5.53
N SER A 345 -11.07 4.65 -6.33
CA SER A 345 -11.28 3.24 -5.98
C SER A 345 -9.93 2.52 -5.88
N VAL A 346 -9.71 1.88 -4.75
CA VAL A 346 -8.56 1.01 -4.45
C VAL A 346 -8.92 -0.45 -4.73
N PHE A 347 -10.11 -0.87 -4.33
CA PHE A 347 -10.65 -2.22 -4.51
C PHE A 347 -12.14 -2.16 -4.87
N HIS A 348 -12.60 -3.03 -5.75
CA HIS A 348 -14.01 -3.23 -6.08
C HIS A 348 -14.29 -4.70 -6.42
N SER A 349 -15.25 -5.30 -5.70
CA SER A 349 -15.58 -6.74 -5.75
C SER A 349 -15.93 -7.26 -7.15
N ASP A 350 -16.68 -6.49 -7.94
CA ASP A 350 -17.07 -6.89 -9.31
C ASP A 350 -15.91 -7.17 -10.28
N VAL A 351 -14.73 -6.60 -10.04
CA VAL A 351 -13.65 -6.55 -11.05
C VAL A 351 -12.29 -7.01 -10.53
N ASP A 352 -12.04 -6.84 -9.23
CA ASP A 352 -10.77 -7.19 -8.63
C ASP A 352 -10.79 -8.66 -8.18
N PRO A 353 -9.83 -9.47 -8.68
CA PRO A 353 -9.82 -10.92 -8.42
C PRO A 353 -9.52 -11.24 -6.95
N GLU A 354 -9.84 -12.45 -6.51
CA GLU A 354 -9.38 -12.96 -5.22
C GLU A 354 -7.88 -13.26 -5.28
N GLU A 355 -7.06 -12.27 -4.92
CA GLU A 355 -5.61 -12.36 -4.77
C GLU A 355 -5.23 -12.17 -3.28
N PRO A 356 -4.06 -12.63 -2.81
CA PRO A 356 -3.66 -12.52 -1.41
C PRO A 356 -3.82 -11.10 -0.81
N LYS A 357 -3.46 -10.08 -1.58
CA LYS A 357 -3.62 -8.67 -1.19
C LYS A 357 -5.10 -8.29 -0.96
N ASN A 358 -6.00 -8.76 -1.81
CA ASN A 358 -7.44 -8.50 -1.69
C ASN A 358 -8.07 -9.32 -0.56
N PHE A 359 -7.51 -10.48 -0.24
CA PHE A 359 -7.91 -11.23 0.94
C PHE A 359 -7.52 -10.50 2.25
N LEU A 360 -6.33 -9.89 2.31
CA LEU A 360 -5.96 -9.01 3.42
C LEU A 360 -6.94 -7.83 3.57
N TYR A 361 -7.38 -7.23 2.46
CA TYR A 361 -8.40 -6.19 2.47
C TYR A 361 -9.72 -6.66 3.09
N LYS A 362 -10.16 -7.88 2.75
CA LYS A 362 -11.37 -8.48 3.31
C LYS A 362 -11.26 -8.71 4.82
N ILE A 363 -10.16 -9.30 5.30
CA ILE A 363 -9.94 -9.51 6.74
C ILE A 363 -9.90 -8.18 7.49
N TRP A 364 -9.15 -7.21 6.94
CA TRP A 364 -9.05 -5.89 7.53
C TRP A 364 -10.42 -5.20 7.62
N ALA A 365 -11.20 -5.23 6.53
CA ALA A 365 -12.55 -4.70 6.49
C ALA A 365 -13.49 -5.36 7.50
N GLN A 366 -13.46 -6.70 7.59
CA GLN A 366 -14.26 -7.46 8.54
C GLN A 366 -13.90 -7.08 9.98
N SER A 367 -12.61 -6.95 10.30
CA SER A 367 -12.15 -6.57 11.64
C SER A 367 -12.64 -5.18 12.05
N ILE A 368 -12.60 -4.22 11.12
CA ILE A 368 -13.12 -2.86 11.34
C ILE A 368 -14.64 -2.91 11.54
N PHE A 369 -15.37 -3.67 10.73
CA PHE A 369 -16.80 -3.83 10.85
C PHE A 369 -17.18 -4.40 12.23
N GLU A 370 -16.57 -5.52 12.63
CA GLU A 370 -16.84 -6.19 13.90
C GLU A 370 -16.54 -5.28 15.10
N ALA A 371 -15.47 -4.48 15.03
CA ALA A 371 -15.14 -3.50 16.05
C ALA A 371 -16.18 -2.37 16.14
N ALA A 372 -16.61 -1.84 14.98
CA ALA A 372 -17.61 -0.77 14.92
C ALA A 372 -19.01 -1.25 15.32
N MET A 373 -19.35 -2.50 15.00
CA MET A 373 -20.69 -3.08 15.14
C MET A 373 -20.80 -4.05 16.33
N LYS A 374 -19.84 -4.01 17.26
CA LYS A 374 -19.70 -4.92 18.41
C LYS A 374 -20.97 -5.12 19.25
N HIS A 375 -21.83 -4.12 19.31
CA HIS A 375 -23.08 -4.14 20.09
C HIS A 375 -24.35 -4.28 19.23
N SER A 376 -24.19 -4.59 17.95
CA SER A 376 -25.29 -4.78 17.00
C SER A 376 -25.53 -6.26 16.70
N SER A 377 -26.71 -6.59 16.17
CA SER A 377 -27.01 -7.90 15.59
C SER A 377 -26.57 -8.04 14.13
N CYS A 378 -25.93 -7.00 13.57
CA CYS A 378 -25.49 -6.99 12.18
C CYS A 378 -24.24 -7.85 11.99
N ALA A 379 -24.27 -8.73 10.99
CA ALA A 379 -23.12 -9.54 10.60
C ALA A 379 -22.50 -9.02 9.30
N PHE A 380 -21.18 -9.12 9.20
CA PHE A 380 -20.43 -8.86 7.98
C PHE A 380 -20.77 -9.96 6.96
N ASP A 381 -21.14 -9.58 5.74
CA ASP A 381 -21.36 -10.53 4.64
C ASP A 381 -20.17 -10.49 3.67
N SER A 382 -19.96 -9.34 3.02
CA SER A 382 -18.94 -9.21 1.98
C SER A 382 -18.37 -7.79 1.86
N LEU A 383 -17.10 -7.70 1.44
CA LEU A 383 -16.46 -6.43 1.09
C LEU A 383 -16.86 -6.03 -0.34
N GLN A 384 -17.45 -4.85 -0.50
CA GLN A 384 -17.91 -4.36 -1.80
C GLN A 384 -16.89 -3.42 -2.46
N GLU A 385 -16.51 -2.34 -1.78
CA GLU A 385 -15.59 -1.33 -2.31
C GLU A 385 -14.69 -0.76 -1.22
N ILE A 386 -13.44 -0.46 -1.60
CA ILE A 386 -12.57 0.43 -0.82
C ILE A 386 -12.14 1.57 -1.73
N TYR A 387 -12.20 2.80 -1.22
CA TYR A 387 -11.72 3.97 -1.95
C TYR A 387 -10.95 4.94 -1.04
N GLY A 388 -10.01 5.67 -1.62
CA GLY A 388 -9.42 6.85 -0.99
C GLY A 388 -10.31 8.08 -1.23
N PHE A 389 -10.57 8.86 -0.19
CA PHE A 389 -11.34 10.10 -0.24
C PHE A 389 -10.52 11.28 0.27
N LYS A 390 -10.52 12.37 -0.50
CA LYS A 390 -9.93 13.65 -0.09
C LYS A 390 -10.98 14.75 -0.26
N ALA A 391 -11.34 15.44 0.81
CA ALA A 391 -12.41 16.44 0.77
C ALA A 391 -12.00 17.69 -0.03
N ASP A 392 -10.76 18.13 0.12
CA ASP A 392 -10.14 19.26 -0.58
C ASP A 392 -8.61 19.10 -0.66
N VAL A 393 -7.90 20.09 -1.18
CA VAL A 393 -6.44 20.04 -1.37
C VAL A 393 -5.65 19.95 -0.06
N ASN A 394 -6.17 20.50 1.04
CA ASN A 394 -5.51 20.57 2.36
C ASN A 394 -5.87 19.39 3.28
N SER A 395 -6.95 18.68 2.96
CA SER A 395 -7.41 17.53 3.73
C SER A 395 -6.50 16.30 3.57
N ALA A 396 -6.28 15.57 4.66
CA ALA A 396 -5.66 14.25 4.59
C ALA A 396 -6.57 13.24 3.87
N VAL A 397 -5.98 12.22 3.25
CA VAL A 397 -6.74 11.16 2.60
C VAL A 397 -7.40 10.29 3.68
N SER A 398 -8.72 10.15 3.60
CA SER A 398 -9.52 9.21 4.39
C SER A 398 -9.82 7.97 3.56
N ILE A 399 -10.15 6.86 4.22
CA ILE A 399 -10.50 5.60 3.56
C ILE A 399 -12.01 5.41 3.65
N GLY A 400 -12.67 5.29 2.50
CA GLY A 400 -14.04 4.81 2.42
C GLY A 400 -14.07 3.29 2.33
N LEU A 401 -14.93 2.67 3.14
CA LEU A 401 -15.12 1.23 3.20
C LEU A 401 -16.61 0.91 3.03
N VAL A 402 -16.96 0.20 1.97
CA VAL A 402 -18.33 -0.19 1.64
C VAL A 402 -18.45 -1.71 1.81
N VAL A 403 -19.36 -2.14 2.69
CA VAL A 403 -19.58 -3.55 3.02
C VAL A 403 -21.05 -3.92 2.94
N ASN A 404 -21.33 -5.14 2.50
CA ASN A 404 -22.66 -5.72 2.59
C ASN A 404 -22.82 -6.43 3.95
N THR A 405 -24.04 -6.42 4.47
CA THR A 405 -24.32 -6.95 5.82
C THR A 405 -25.60 -7.76 5.85
N SER A 406 -25.79 -8.55 6.90
CA SER A 406 -27.02 -9.33 7.09
C SER A 406 -28.25 -8.48 7.47
N CYS A 407 -28.03 -7.33 8.11
CA CYS A 407 -29.10 -6.50 8.66
C CYS A 407 -29.54 -5.37 7.69
N MET A 408 -28.60 -4.87 6.89
CA MET A 408 -28.79 -3.84 5.88
C MET A 408 -28.09 -4.25 4.59
N SER A 409 -28.64 -3.87 3.43
CA SER A 409 -28.03 -4.23 2.14
C SER A 409 -26.58 -3.78 2.04
N THR A 410 -26.26 -2.55 2.46
CA THR A 410 -24.91 -1.99 2.39
C THR A 410 -24.70 -0.94 3.48
N ILE A 411 -23.52 -0.94 4.11
CA ILE A 411 -23.06 0.10 5.06
C ILE A 411 -21.76 0.69 4.53
N GLU A 412 -21.63 2.02 4.62
CA GLU A 412 -20.45 2.76 4.23
C GLU A 412 -19.80 3.43 5.46
N PHE A 413 -18.51 3.16 5.67
CA PHE A 413 -17.70 3.76 6.71
C PHE A 413 -16.70 4.75 6.11
N LEU A 414 -16.50 5.87 6.80
CA LEU A 414 -15.41 6.80 6.53
C LEU A 414 -14.37 6.70 7.65
N LEU A 415 -13.20 6.15 7.31
CA LEU A 415 -12.13 5.83 8.24
C LEU A 415 -11.00 6.85 8.12
N LYS A 416 -10.47 7.30 9.25
CA LYS A 416 -9.26 8.12 9.33
C LYS A 416 -8.17 7.31 10.01
N GLN A 417 -7.06 7.09 9.30
CA GLN A 417 -5.90 6.40 9.86
C GLN A 417 -5.21 7.32 10.86
N LYS A 418 -4.98 6.82 12.08
CA LYS A 418 -4.22 7.52 13.12
C LYS A 418 -2.83 6.91 13.20
N SER A 419 -1.81 7.64 12.79
CA SER A 419 -0.41 7.22 12.97
C SER A 419 0.08 7.61 14.36
N SER A 420 0.70 6.65 15.06
CA SER A 420 1.37 6.88 16.34
C SER A 420 2.86 7.13 16.06
N TYR A 421 3.28 8.37 16.24
CA TYR A 421 4.68 8.77 16.08
C TYR A 421 5.08 9.81 17.12
N ARG A 422 6.37 9.90 17.39
CA ARG A 422 6.99 10.94 18.21
C ARG A 422 8.11 11.56 17.40
N VAL A 423 8.08 12.87 17.24
CA VAL A 423 9.17 13.65 16.64
C VAL A 423 9.74 14.54 17.73
N SER A 424 11.05 14.53 17.84
CA SER A 424 11.80 15.28 18.83
C SER A 424 12.00 16.71 18.33
N SER A 425 11.03 17.60 18.61
CA SER A 425 10.99 18.98 18.07
C SER A 425 12.21 19.81 18.45
N ASP A 426 12.85 19.51 19.56
CA ASP A 426 13.93 20.33 20.12
C ASP A 426 15.30 19.96 19.54
N HIS A 427 15.39 18.81 18.87
CA HIS A 427 16.65 18.33 18.31
C HIS A 427 16.91 18.97 16.95
N ARG A 428 17.90 19.86 16.94
CA ARG A 428 18.43 20.53 15.75
C ARG A 428 19.81 19.96 15.45
N ILE A 429 20.00 19.54 14.20
CA ILE A 429 21.25 18.94 13.73
C ILE A 429 21.97 19.95 12.86
N VAL A 430 23.24 20.20 13.14
CA VAL A 430 24.08 21.05 12.30
C VAL A 430 25.05 20.17 11.51
N VAL A 431 24.95 20.22 10.18
CA VAL A 431 25.85 19.51 9.26
C VAL A 431 26.18 20.46 8.12
N ASP A 432 27.47 20.62 7.83
CA ASP A 432 27.98 21.38 6.68
C ASP A 432 27.39 22.80 6.55
N GLY A 433 27.23 23.48 7.69
CA GLY A 433 26.71 24.86 7.78
C GLY A 433 25.20 25.00 7.57
N PHE A 434 24.47 23.88 7.56
CA PHE A 434 23.01 23.86 7.57
C PHE A 434 22.48 23.28 8.88
N GLU A 435 21.42 23.91 9.38
CA GLU A 435 20.61 23.37 10.46
C GLU A 435 19.45 22.56 9.87
N TYR A 436 19.27 21.34 10.38
CA TYR A 436 18.21 20.42 10.00
C TYR A 436 17.36 20.07 11.21
N GLN A 437 16.04 20.18 11.04
CA GLN A 437 15.06 19.77 12.04
C GLN A 437 14.06 18.82 11.38
N LEU A 438 13.87 17.63 11.96
CA LEU A 438 12.88 16.68 11.47
C LEU A 438 11.48 17.17 11.86
N SER A 439 10.56 17.29 10.90
CA SER A 439 9.24 17.88 11.13
C SER A 439 8.10 16.86 11.17
N ASN A 440 8.19 15.80 10.36
CA ASN A 440 7.14 14.80 10.24
C ASN A 440 7.72 13.44 9.85
N VAL A 441 7.04 12.35 10.23
CA VAL A 441 7.35 10.98 9.84
C VAL A 441 6.07 10.21 9.51
N GLY A 442 6.11 9.39 8.46
CA GLY A 442 5.02 8.53 8.04
C GLY A 442 5.54 7.18 7.54
N PHE A 443 4.68 6.17 7.55
CA PHE A 443 4.97 4.88 6.94
C PHE A 443 3.90 4.55 5.91
N GLY A 444 4.24 3.69 4.97
CA GLY A 444 3.28 3.17 4.00
C GLY A 444 3.89 2.14 3.07
N THR A 445 3.13 1.80 2.04
CA THR A 445 3.56 0.91 0.95
C THR A 445 3.42 1.64 -0.39
N ASP A 446 4.11 1.14 -1.42
CA ASP A 446 4.10 1.73 -2.77
C ASP A 446 4.48 3.23 -2.78
N LEU A 447 5.68 3.53 -2.28
CA LEU A 447 6.24 4.87 -2.26
C LEU A 447 6.52 5.36 -3.69
N ASP A 448 5.88 6.46 -4.08
CA ASP A 448 6.19 7.20 -5.31
C ASP A 448 7.37 8.14 -5.02
N TYR A 449 8.55 7.85 -5.54
CA TYR A 449 9.76 8.64 -5.28
C TYR A 449 9.72 10.01 -5.98
N LYS A 450 8.92 10.17 -7.03
CA LYS A 450 8.79 11.43 -7.76
C LYS A 450 7.91 12.40 -6.98
N GLU A 451 6.80 11.92 -6.46
CA GLU A 451 5.85 12.75 -5.71
C GLU A 451 6.10 12.73 -4.20
N GLU A 452 6.91 11.77 -3.72
CA GLU A 452 7.28 11.53 -2.33
C GLU A 452 6.06 11.30 -1.42
N ILE A 453 5.15 10.45 -1.91
CA ILE A 453 3.91 10.04 -1.24
C ILE A 453 3.70 8.53 -1.36
N PHE A 454 2.90 7.96 -0.46
CA PHE A 454 2.43 6.58 -0.58
C PHE A 454 1.23 6.51 -1.53
N ARG A 455 1.29 5.63 -2.53
CA ARG A 455 0.20 5.40 -3.49
C ARG A 455 -0.82 4.39 -2.98
N ASP A 456 -0.41 3.49 -2.09
CA ASP A 456 -1.31 2.59 -1.39
C ASP A 456 -1.98 3.33 -0.21
N VAL A 457 -3.22 3.78 -0.43
CA VAL A 457 -4.00 4.55 0.54
C VAL A 457 -4.27 3.78 1.83
N LEU A 458 -4.30 2.45 1.77
CA LEU A 458 -4.52 1.62 2.96
C LEU A 458 -3.24 1.38 3.74
N SER A 459 -2.11 1.26 3.03
CA SER A 459 -0.79 1.05 3.62
C SER A 459 -0.75 -0.14 4.61
N LEU A 460 -1.48 -1.21 4.30
CA LEU A 460 -1.47 -2.45 5.09
C LEU A 460 -0.16 -3.20 4.83
N VAL A 461 0.68 -3.31 5.86
CA VAL A 461 1.95 -4.03 5.77
C VAL A 461 1.72 -5.49 6.12
N GLU A 462 1.89 -6.39 5.17
CA GLU A 462 1.81 -7.83 5.40
C GLU A 462 3.18 -8.40 5.78
N GLN A 463 3.17 -9.29 6.77
CA GLN A 463 4.31 -10.09 7.16
C GLN A 463 4.88 -10.89 5.97
N ASP A 464 6.21 -10.94 5.86
CA ASP A 464 6.97 -11.79 4.94
C ASP A 464 6.75 -11.58 3.43
N THR A 465 5.90 -10.65 3.00
CA THR A 465 5.59 -10.39 1.58
C THR A 465 5.66 -8.92 1.19
N SER A 466 5.46 -8.01 2.14
CA SER A 466 5.35 -6.58 1.83
C SER A 466 6.69 -5.86 1.84
N ARG A 467 6.80 -4.86 0.98
CA ARG A 467 7.79 -3.78 1.12
C ARG A 467 7.12 -2.59 1.75
N THR A 468 7.63 -2.18 2.90
CA THR A 468 7.17 -0.97 3.59
C THR A 468 8.24 0.10 3.52
N SER A 469 7.79 1.35 3.47
CA SER A 469 8.62 2.52 3.38
C SER A 469 8.33 3.42 4.57
N ILE A 470 9.37 4.10 5.05
CA ILE A 470 9.23 5.19 6.01
C ILE A 470 9.73 6.45 5.32
N ILE A 471 8.95 7.52 5.41
CA ILE A 471 9.29 8.83 4.87
C ILE A 471 9.24 9.87 5.99
N TRP A 472 10.19 10.80 5.99
CA TRP A 472 10.21 11.94 6.90
C TRP A 472 10.63 13.20 6.15
N HIS A 473 10.31 14.35 6.74
CA HIS A 473 10.57 15.66 6.14
C HIS A 473 11.48 16.48 7.02
N TRP A 474 12.34 17.27 6.38
CA TRP A 474 13.30 18.15 7.02
C TRP A 474 12.90 19.61 6.82
N ASN A 475 12.96 20.39 7.90
CA ASN A 475 13.10 21.83 7.82
C ASN A 475 14.60 22.13 7.77
N ARG A 476 15.05 22.84 6.73
CA ARG A 476 16.47 23.19 6.54
C ARG A 476 16.66 24.70 6.60
N ILE A 477 17.59 25.16 7.42
CA ILE A 477 17.97 26.57 7.56
C ILE A 477 19.48 26.71 7.25
N ALA A 478 19.85 27.67 6.42
CA ALA A 478 21.27 27.98 6.15
C ALA A 478 21.80 28.87 7.28
N LEU A 479 22.93 28.48 7.89
CA LEU A 479 23.53 29.23 9.01
C LEU A 479 24.61 30.23 8.56
N GLU A 480 25.19 30.05 7.37
CA GLU A 480 26.21 30.95 6.77
C GLU A 480 26.03 31.08 5.24
N SER A 481 26.81 31.94 4.58
CA SER A 481 26.94 32.00 3.11
C SER A 481 27.73 30.79 2.58
N VAL A 482 27.19 29.58 2.76
CA VAL A 482 27.86 28.33 2.42
C VAL A 482 27.75 28.09 0.91
N SER A 483 28.89 28.06 0.23
CA SER A 483 29.01 27.51 -1.12
C SER A 483 29.40 26.03 -1.01
N SER A 484 28.51 25.10 -1.39
CA SER A 484 28.82 23.87 -2.17
C SER A 484 28.02 22.60 -1.85
N GLN A 485 27.09 22.55 -0.87
CA GLN A 485 26.27 21.34 -0.69
C GLN A 485 24.79 21.49 -1.10
N ASN A 486 24.41 20.67 -2.08
CA ASN A 486 23.07 20.63 -2.68
C ASN A 486 22.06 19.74 -1.94
N MET A 487 22.46 18.98 -0.91
CA MET A 487 21.59 18.00 -0.27
C MET A 487 20.58 18.65 0.67
N THR A 488 19.32 18.21 0.60
CA THR A 488 18.23 18.75 1.42
C THR A 488 17.99 17.97 2.70
N SER A 489 18.77 16.92 2.94
CA SER A 489 18.73 16.10 4.14
C SER A 489 20.13 15.64 4.56
N PRO A 490 20.36 15.43 5.87
CA PRO A 490 21.61 14.85 6.38
C PRO A 490 21.60 13.32 6.24
N GLY A 491 22.75 12.69 6.50
CA GLY A 491 22.81 11.23 6.66
C GLY A 491 22.24 10.83 8.02
N VAL A 492 21.41 9.77 8.05
CA VAL A 492 20.79 9.27 9.29
C VAL A 492 20.87 7.75 9.37
N THR A 493 20.61 7.19 10.55
CA THR A 493 20.48 5.75 10.75
C THR A 493 19.06 5.42 11.17
N VAL A 494 18.43 4.45 10.51
CA VAL A 494 17.08 3.98 10.86
C VAL A 494 17.18 2.57 11.44
N GLN A 495 16.63 2.39 12.63
CA GLN A 495 16.53 1.11 13.31
C GLN A 495 15.09 0.63 13.28
N LEU A 496 14.87 -0.58 12.80
CA LEU A 496 13.57 -1.25 12.80
C LEU A 496 13.54 -2.31 13.90
N LEU A 497 12.53 -2.23 14.77
CA LEU A 497 12.32 -3.11 15.92
C LEU A 497 11.06 -3.95 15.70
N SER A 498 11.15 -5.24 16.00
CA SER A 498 10.01 -6.16 16.01
C SER A 498 9.03 -5.82 17.15
N PRO A 499 7.82 -6.43 17.17
CA PRO A 499 6.87 -6.23 18.26
C PRO A 499 7.44 -6.59 19.63
N HIS A 500 8.44 -7.47 19.68
CA HIS A 500 9.12 -7.90 20.90
C HIS A 500 10.36 -7.05 21.24
N LYS A 501 10.50 -5.89 20.60
CA LYS A 501 11.62 -4.94 20.76
C LYS A 501 12.98 -5.51 20.37
N LEU A 502 13.02 -6.57 19.57
CA LEU A 502 14.24 -7.08 18.97
C LEU A 502 14.59 -6.25 17.74
N ILE A 503 15.88 -5.98 17.53
CA ILE A 503 16.36 -5.25 16.36
C ILE A 503 16.23 -6.17 15.15
N ALA A 504 15.34 -5.81 14.23
CA ALA A 504 15.17 -6.54 12.98
C ALA A 504 16.20 -6.13 11.93
N THR A 505 16.45 -4.82 11.80
CA THR A 505 17.49 -4.31 10.91
C THR A 505 17.91 -2.89 11.29
N ILE A 506 19.11 -2.51 10.87
CA ILE A 506 19.64 -1.15 10.98
C ILE A 506 20.11 -0.74 9.58
N GLN A 507 19.56 0.35 9.06
CA GLN A 507 19.93 0.88 7.75
C GLN A 507 20.53 2.28 7.89
N ARG A 508 21.69 2.51 7.27
CA ARG A 508 22.27 3.85 7.12
C ARG A 508 21.70 4.50 5.86
N VAL A 509 21.00 5.60 6.04
CA VAL A 509 20.38 6.38 4.97
C VAL A 509 21.31 7.53 4.62
N LYS A 510 21.75 7.56 3.36
CA LYS A 510 22.65 8.61 2.87
C LYS A 510 21.92 9.96 2.76
N PRO A 511 22.66 11.09 2.78
CA PRO A 511 22.11 12.39 2.40
C PRO A 511 21.36 12.29 1.07
N TYR A 512 20.21 12.92 1.01
CA TYR A 512 19.31 12.88 -0.15
C TYR A 512 18.87 14.29 -0.54
N ASP A 513 18.75 14.50 -1.85
CA ASP A 513 18.32 15.77 -2.43
C ASP A 513 16.91 15.64 -2.99
N SER A 514 15.97 16.40 -2.41
CA SER A 514 14.54 16.41 -2.68
C SER A 514 14.03 17.84 -2.75
N ILE A 515 13.17 18.13 -3.73
CA ILE A 515 12.52 19.44 -3.79
C ILE A 515 11.46 19.64 -2.68
N ASN A 516 11.02 18.56 -2.04
CA ASN A 516 10.07 18.59 -0.92
C ASN A 516 10.76 18.40 0.44
N PHE A 517 12.10 18.38 0.47
CA PHE A 517 12.89 18.12 1.68
C PHE A 517 12.55 16.78 2.37
N ALA A 518 12.01 15.83 1.61
CA ALA A 518 11.73 14.49 2.12
C ALA A 518 12.99 13.62 2.09
N GLN A 519 13.03 12.61 2.96
CA GLN A 519 14.00 11.52 2.96
C GLN A 519 13.27 10.24 3.38
N PHE A 520 13.70 9.09 2.89
CA PHE A 520 12.99 7.84 3.13
C PHE A 520 13.94 6.63 3.18
N VAL A 521 13.40 5.52 3.66
CA VAL A 521 14.03 4.20 3.64
C VAL A 521 12.98 3.13 3.34
N GLU A 522 13.36 2.08 2.62
CA GLU A 522 12.52 0.93 2.34
C GLU A 522 13.00 -0.31 3.11
N PHE A 523 12.05 -1.10 3.58
CA PHE A 523 12.27 -2.37 4.26
C PHE A 523 11.54 -3.48 3.50
N ASP A 524 12.27 -4.55 3.19
CA ASP A 524 11.69 -5.77 2.65
C ASP A 524 11.39 -6.74 3.80
N MET A 525 10.10 -6.90 4.13
CA MET A 525 9.69 -7.73 5.25
C MET A 525 9.97 -9.21 5.00
N SER A 526 10.03 -9.64 3.74
CA SER A 526 10.32 -11.04 3.35
C SER A 526 11.73 -11.50 3.76
N GLY A 527 12.66 -10.56 3.89
CA GLY A 527 14.04 -10.83 4.32
C GLY A 527 14.19 -11.02 5.83
N MET A 528 13.16 -10.77 6.64
CA MET A 528 13.26 -10.67 8.10
C MET A 528 12.64 -11.84 8.86
N LYS A 529 12.59 -13.04 8.26
CA LYS A 529 11.85 -14.22 8.76
C LYS A 529 12.09 -14.58 10.24
N ASN A 530 13.31 -14.40 10.75
CA ASN A 530 13.68 -14.80 12.12
C ASN A 530 13.11 -13.89 13.22
N VAL A 531 12.66 -12.69 12.85
CA VAL A 531 12.08 -11.68 13.76
C VAL A 531 10.70 -11.22 13.28
N SER A 532 10.21 -11.84 12.19
CA SER A 532 8.96 -11.53 11.54
C SER A 532 7.80 -12.03 12.40
N ALA A 533 7.16 -11.12 13.12
CA ALA A 533 5.98 -11.40 13.91
C ALA A 533 4.90 -10.36 13.59
N PRO A 534 3.61 -10.75 13.52
CA PRO A 534 2.53 -9.79 13.39
C PRO A 534 2.46 -8.93 14.66
N GLY A 535 1.94 -7.72 14.53
CA GLY A 535 1.80 -6.75 15.62
C GLY A 535 2.40 -5.40 15.30
N VAL A 536 2.65 -4.59 16.33
CA VAL A 536 3.13 -3.22 16.17
C VAL A 536 4.65 -3.18 16.19
N TRP A 537 5.24 -2.95 15.02
CA TRP A 537 6.66 -2.71 14.85
C TRP A 537 7.00 -1.27 15.19
N THR A 538 8.26 -1.00 15.51
CA THR A 538 8.71 0.35 15.84
C THR A 538 9.93 0.70 15.00
N ALA A 539 9.87 1.80 14.27
CA ALA A 539 11.04 2.35 13.59
C ALA A 539 11.51 3.61 14.29
N LYS A 540 12.83 3.74 14.45
CA LYS A 540 13.50 4.86 15.10
C LYS A 540 14.55 5.47 14.19
N ILE A 541 14.58 6.80 14.13
CA ILE A 541 15.50 7.57 13.28
C ILE A 541 16.53 8.23 14.20
N PHE A 542 17.81 8.02 13.90
CA PHE A 542 18.94 8.51 14.67
C PHE A 542 19.89 9.37 13.85
N PHE A 543 20.48 10.37 14.51
CA PHE A 543 21.68 11.06 14.05
C PHE A 543 22.75 11.02 15.14
N ALA A 544 23.94 10.48 14.86
CA ALA A 544 25.04 10.38 15.83
C ALA A 544 24.61 9.89 17.24
N ASN A 545 23.75 8.86 17.30
CA ASN A 545 23.14 8.25 18.50
C ASN A 545 22.00 9.04 19.18
N MET A 546 21.65 10.22 18.69
CA MET A 546 20.48 10.99 19.13
C MET A 546 19.22 10.51 18.41
N GLU A 547 18.18 10.12 19.16
CA GLU A 547 16.87 9.73 18.61
C GLU A 547 16.09 10.99 18.19
N LEU A 548 15.83 11.11 16.89
CA LEU A 548 15.10 12.24 16.30
C LEU A 548 13.60 11.96 16.17
N ALA A 549 13.25 10.71 15.89
CA ALA A 549 11.86 10.32 15.72
C ALA A 549 11.66 8.82 15.95
N GLN A 550 10.42 8.47 16.33
CA GLN A 550 9.93 7.11 16.42
C GLN A 550 8.55 7.03 15.75
N ILE A 551 8.28 5.94 15.01
CA ILE A 551 6.97 5.65 14.43
C ILE A 551 6.58 4.19 14.66
N GLU A 552 5.29 3.95 14.90
CA GLU A 552 4.69 2.62 15.05
C GLU A 552 4.06 2.14 13.74
N ILE A 553 4.33 0.90 13.38
CA ILE A 553 3.92 0.29 12.10
C ILE A 553 3.14 -1.00 12.40
N PRO A 554 1.82 -1.06 12.13
CA PRO A 554 1.05 -2.28 12.26
C PRO A 554 1.40 -3.24 11.12
N VAL A 555 1.87 -4.44 11.47
CA VAL A 555 2.19 -5.52 10.55
C VAL A 555 1.20 -6.66 10.74
N PHE A 556 0.52 -7.04 9.65
CA PHE A 556 -0.53 -8.05 9.62
C PHE A 556 0.03 -9.43 9.30
N PRO A 557 -0.55 -10.53 9.85
CA PRO A 557 -0.09 -11.88 9.58
C PRO A 557 -0.24 -12.25 8.10
N HIS A 558 0.64 -13.13 7.62
CA HIS A 558 0.60 -13.59 6.23
C HIS A 558 -0.66 -14.43 5.96
N THR A 559 -1.36 -14.07 4.88
CA THR A 559 -2.72 -14.53 4.60
C THR A 559 -2.83 -15.88 3.88
N ALA A 560 -1.75 -16.41 3.31
CA ALA A 560 -1.80 -17.64 2.50
C ALA A 560 -2.10 -18.93 3.31
N ASN A 561 -1.97 -18.90 4.65
CA ASN A 561 -2.18 -20.07 5.51
C ASN A 561 -3.48 -20.03 6.35
N SER A 562 -4.34 -19.02 6.18
CA SER A 562 -5.40 -18.72 7.14
C SER A 562 -6.82 -19.08 6.68
N ASN A 563 -7.07 -20.34 6.32
CA ASN A 563 -8.42 -20.92 6.48
C ASN A 563 -8.65 -21.48 7.91
N LYS A 564 -7.61 -21.48 8.77
CA LYS A 564 -7.64 -22.13 10.09
C LYS A 564 -7.20 -21.28 11.29
N LEU A 565 -6.71 -20.05 11.10
CA LEU A 565 -5.99 -19.30 12.14
C LEU A 565 -6.67 -18.02 12.65
N LEU A 566 -7.87 -17.67 12.18
CA LEU A 566 -8.41 -16.33 12.41
C LEU A 566 -9.09 -16.07 13.78
N SER A 567 -9.36 -17.08 14.62
CA SER A 567 -10.06 -16.83 15.89
C SER A 567 -9.15 -16.45 17.07
N LYS A 568 -7.86 -16.78 17.03
CA LYS A 568 -6.93 -16.52 18.15
C LYS A 568 -6.15 -15.20 17.98
N ASP A 569 -5.77 -14.83 16.76
CA ASP A 569 -4.91 -13.66 16.55
C ASP A 569 -5.69 -12.33 16.52
N LEU A 570 -6.98 -12.34 16.18
CA LEU A 570 -7.84 -11.14 16.26
C LEU A 570 -8.17 -10.74 17.72
N GLN A 571 -8.11 -11.69 18.66
CA GLN A 571 -8.25 -11.40 20.09
C GLN A 571 -7.07 -10.57 20.63
N ILE A 572 -5.89 -10.69 20.01
CA ILE A 572 -4.66 -9.98 20.41
C ILE A 572 -4.72 -8.49 20.03
N ILE A 573 -5.49 -8.12 19.00
CA ILE A 573 -5.63 -6.71 18.57
C ILE A 573 -6.73 -5.99 19.37
N GLY A 574 -7.69 -6.72 19.95
CA GLY A 574 -8.75 -6.17 20.80
C GLY A 574 -8.39 -5.95 22.28
N ASP A 575 -7.35 -6.63 22.78
CA ASP A 575 -7.00 -6.63 24.22
C ASP A 575 -5.85 -5.69 24.61
N LEU A 576 -5.57 -4.65 23.80
CA LEU A 576 -4.63 -3.56 24.11
C LEU A 576 -5.11 -2.59 25.22
N SER A 577 -5.91 -3.08 26.17
CA SER A 577 -6.31 -2.36 27.37
C SER A 577 -6.25 -3.21 28.64
N ARG A 578 -5.23 -4.06 28.83
CA ARG A 578 -4.92 -4.64 30.15
C ARG A 578 -3.42 -4.67 30.45
N ASN A 579 -2.88 -3.48 30.72
CA ASN A 579 -1.61 -3.27 31.43
C ASN A 579 -1.72 -3.71 32.90
N TYR A 580 -1.79 -5.02 33.16
CA TYR A 580 -1.68 -5.56 34.53
C TYR A 580 -0.64 -6.68 34.66
N PHE A 581 -0.36 -7.44 33.60
CA PHE A 581 0.59 -8.55 33.67
C PHE A 581 2.06 -8.08 33.57
N GLN A 582 2.33 -7.06 32.76
CA GLN A 582 3.68 -6.52 32.58
C GLN A 582 4.17 -5.73 33.80
N SER A 583 3.26 -5.04 34.50
CA SER A 583 3.58 -4.35 35.76
C SER A 583 3.92 -5.34 36.88
N LEU A 584 3.29 -6.52 36.91
CA LEU A 584 3.56 -7.53 37.94
C LEU A 584 4.94 -8.19 37.76
N CYS A 585 5.33 -8.50 36.51
CA CYS A 585 6.65 -9.06 36.22
C CYS A 585 7.78 -8.06 36.46
N LEU A 586 7.58 -6.77 36.15
CA LEU A 586 8.55 -5.72 36.45
C LEU A 586 8.67 -5.45 37.96
N TRP A 587 7.58 -5.61 38.72
CA TRP A 587 7.59 -5.50 40.18
C TRP A 587 8.35 -6.68 40.84
N ILE A 588 8.16 -7.90 40.33
CA ILE A 588 8.88 -9.10 40.80
C ILE A 588 10.37 -9.04 40.44
N ALA A 589 10.73 -8.54 39.25
CA ALA A 589 12.12 -8.32 38.86
C ALA A 589 12.80 -7.22 39.70
N GLY A 590 12.06 -6.17 40.07
CA GLY A 590 12.52 -5.14 41.00
C GLY A 590 12.79 -5.69 42.42
N LEU A 591 11.94 -6.59 42.91
CA LEU A 591 12.11 -7.29 44.19
C LEU A 591 13.34 -8.21 44.20
N TYR A 592 13.59 -8.91 43.09
CA TYR A 592 14.78 -9.77 42.92
C TYR A 592 16.07 -8.95 42.95
N SER A 593 16.05 -7.76 42.35
CA SER A 593 17.18 -6.83 42.31
C SER A 593 17.45 -6.21 43.69
N ALA A 594 16.40 -5.92 44.47
CA ALA A 594 16.51 -5.37 45.81
C ALA A 594 16.99 -6.39 46.87
N LEU A 595 16.65 -7.67 46.71
CA LEU A 595 17.09 -8.76 47.60
C LEU A 595 18.56 -9.13 47.39
N HIS A 596 19.12 -8.89 46.20
CA HIS A 596 20.54 -9.14 45.93
C HIS A 596 21.47 -8.04 46.46
N LEU A 597 20.93 -6.88 46.84
CA LEU A 597 21.69 -5.72 47.38
C LEU A 597 21.83 -5.75 48.91
N LEU A 598 21.16 -6.68 49.60
CA LEU A 598 21.27 -6.88 51.05
C LEU A 598 22.16 -8.10 51.31
N ASP A 599 23.46 -7.86 51.45
CA ASP A 599 24.46 -8.84 51.91
C ASP A 599 24.09 -9.33 53.33
N ILE A 600 23.33 -10.40 53.43
CA ILE A 600 22.98 -11.05 54.71
C ILE A 600 23.34 -12.54 54.61
N ASN A 601 24.41 -12.92 55.31
CA ASN A 601 24.88 -14.29 55.50
C ASN A 601 23.79 -15.16 56.17
N PHE A 602 23.26 -16.15 55.45
CA PHE A 602 22.38 -17.20 55.99
C PHE A 602 22.95 -18.60 55.67
N ALA A 603 23.68 -19.19 56.62
CA ALA A 603 24.22 -20.55 56.52
C ALA A 603 23.23 -21.66 56.95
N ILE A 604 22.01 -21.32 57.39
CA ILE A 604 21.10 -22.31 58.02
C ILE A 604 19.95 -22.76 57.11
N LEU A 605 19.75 -22.14 55.94
CA LEU A 605 18.66 -22.49 55.01
C LEU A 605 19.08 -23.39 53.83
N TYR A 606 20.30 -23.93 53.82
CA TYR A 606 20.78 -24.77 52.71
C TYR A 606 20.13 -26.16 52.64
N GLY A 607 19.46 -26.64 53.70
CA GLY A 607 18.80 -27.96 53.70
C GLY A 607 17.34 -27.97 53.24
N LEU A 608 16.56 -26.93 53.57
CA LEU A 608 15.10 -26.89 53.36
C LEU A 608 14.68 -26.03 52.17
N TRP A 609 15.46 -25.00 51.82
CA TRP A 609 15.11 -24.10 50.71
C TRP A 609 15.14 -24.77 49.34
N PRO A 610 16.11 -25.64 48.99
CA PRO A 610 16.13 -26.32 47.69
C PRO A 610 14.91 -27.22 47.48
N ARG A 611 14.41 -27.87 48.54
CA ARG A 611 13.24 -28.76 48.48
C ARG A 611 11.92 -27.99 48.38
N PHE A 612 11.80 -26.86 49.09
CA PHE A 612 10.65 -25.96 48.98
C PHE A 612 10.60 -25.26 47.62
N TYR A 613 11.78 -24.83 47.12
CA TYR A 613 11.94 -24.25 45.79
C TYR A 613 11.63 -25.25 44.67
N LEU A 614 12.03 -26.53 44.83
CA LEU A 614 11.59 -27.60 43.93
C LEU A 614 10.08 -27.87 44.01
N CYS A 615 9.42 -27.78 45.17
CA CYS A 615 7.95 -27.93 45.23
C CYS A 615 7.26 -26.78 44.47
N ILE A 616 7.74 -25.53 44.61
CA ILE A 616 7.18 -24.36 43.92
C ILE A 616 7.44 -24.40 42.41
N ILE A 617 8.66 -24.73 41.99
CA ILE A 617 8.99 -24.87 40.56
C ILE A 617 8.18 -26.01 39.94
N ASN A 618 8.07 -27.17 40.62
CA ASN A 618 7.23 -28.26 40.12
C ASN A 618 5.76 -27.85 40.08
N LEU A 619 5.24 -27.11 41.05
CA LEU A 619 3.86 -26.63 41.03
C LEU A 619 3.62 -25.63 39.89
N ILE A 620 4.55 -24.71 39.63
CA ILE A 620 4.47 -23.72 38.54
C ILE A 620 4.61 -24.38 37.17
N CYS A 621 5.58 -25.28 37.00
CA CYS A 621 5.74 -26.05 35.77
C CYS A 621 4.54 -26.95 35.52
N TYR A 622 3.96 -27.58 36.55
CA TYR A 622 2.79 -28.46 36.37
C TYR A 622 1.50 -27.67 36.13
N VAL A 623 1.31 -26.49 36.72
CA VAL A 623 0.20 -25.57 36.37
C VAL A 623 0.35 -25.06 34.93
N SER A 624 1.57 -24.79 34.48
CA SER A 624 1.84 -24.41 33.08
C SER A 624 1.54 -25.55 32.10
N VAL A 625 1.86 -26.79 32.47
CA VAL A 625 1.54 -28.00 31.70
C VAL A 625 0.04 -28.31 31.73
N VAL A 626 -0.66 -28.14 32.86
CA VAL A 626 -2.12 -28.36 32.96
C VAL A 626 -2.90 -27.29 32.22
N VAL A 627 -2.46 -26.02 32.23
CA VAL A 627 -3.03 -24.95 31.40
C VAL A 627 -2.73 -25.18 29.90
N GLY A 628 -1.56 -25.74 29.58
CA GLY A 628 -1.21 -26.16 28.23
C GLY A 628 -2.01 -27.36 27.72
N ILE A 629 -2.36 -28.32 28.59
CA ILE A 629 -3.11 -29.52 28.23
C ILE A 629 -4.63 -29.28 28.24
N TYR A 630 -5.16 -28.32 29.00
CA TYR A 630 -6.58 -27.92 28.88
C TYR A 630 -6.93 -27.31 27.50
N ALA A 631 -5.92 -26.92 26.72
CA ALA A 631 -6.08 -26.54 25.32
C ALA A 631 -6.23 -27.73 24.36
N ASN A 632 -5.95 -28.96 24.79
CA ASN A 632 -6.08 -30.20 24.01
C ASN A 632 -6.78 -31.29 24.84
N GLN A 633 -8.09 -31.44 24.63
CA GLN A 633 -9.00 -32.36 25.34
C GLN A 633 -8.43 -33.78 25.58
N HIS A 634 -7.85 -34.04 26.75
CA HIS A 634 -7.68 -35.40 27.28
C HIS A 634 -7.95 -35.46 28.79
N TYR A 635 -8.94 -36.27 29.16
CA TYR A 635 -9.40 -36.50 30.53
C TYR A 635 -8.60 -37.62 31.21
N PHE A 636 -7.47 -37.33 31.86
CA PHE A 636 -6.83 -38.24 32.82
C PHE A 636 -5.79 -37.53 33.72
N ILE A 637 -6.17 -36.44 34.42
CA ILE A 637 -5.23 -35.74 35.33
C ILE A 637 -5.94 -35.26 36.61
N ILE A 638 -6.53 -36.18 37.39
CA ILE A 638 -7.10 -35.86 38.72
C ILE A 638 -6.35 -36.56 39.86
N PRO A 639 -5.92 -37.85 39.73
CA PRO A 639 -5.20 -38.51 40.82
C PRO A 639 -3.82 -37.91 41.14
N ALA A 640 -3.08 -37.46 40.12
CA ALA A 640 -1.73 -36.90 40.29
C ALA A 640 -1.71 -35.53 41.00
N ILE A 641 -2.77 -34.73 40.80
CA ILE A 641 -2.93 -33.41 41.45
C ILE A 641 -3.17 -33.60 42.96
N VAL A 642 -3.98 -34.59 43.33
CA VAL A 642 -4.30 -34.89 44.73
C VAL A 642 -3.08 -35.43 45.47
N VAL A 643 -2.28 -36.30 44.85
CA VAL A 643 -1.07 -36.87 45.46
C VAL A 643 -0.01 -35.79 45.72
N ASN A 644 0.24 -34.90 44.75
CA ASN A 644 1.22 -33.82 44.92
C ASN A 644 0.76 -32.73 45.91
N PHE A 645 -0.55 -32.46 45.97
CA PHE A 645 -1.13 -31.56 46.96
C PHE A 645 -0.99 -32.12 48.39
N ILE A 646 -1.26 -33.42 48.58
CA ILE A 646 -1.07 -34.10 49.88
C ILE A 646 0.40 -34.06 50.31
N TYR A 647 1.34 -34.24 49.37
CA TYR A 647 2.77 -34.16 49.66
C TYR A 647 3.21 -32.76 50.08
N CYS A 648 2.79 -31.70 49.38
CA CYS A 648 3.18 -30.34 49.73
C CYS A 648 2.46 -29.87 51.04
N CYS A 649 1.25 -30.35 51.33
CA CYS A 649 0.57 -30.15 52.63
C CYS A 649 1.29 -30.83 53.81
N LYS A 650 1.86 -32.03 53.61
CA LYS A 650 2.65 -32.73 54.63
C LYS A 650 3.88 -31.92 55.05
N TYR A 651 4.61 -31.34 54.10
CA TYR A 651 5.79 -30.52 54.38
C TYR A 651 5.46 -29.20 55.08
N VAL A 652 4.34 -28.56 54.71
CA VAL A 652 3.88 -27.33 55.40
C VAL A 652 3.49 -27.63 56.85
N LEU A 653 2.88 -28.79 57.12
CA LEU A 653 2.54 -29.23 58.47
C LEU A 653 3.78 -29.60 59.31
N GLU A 654 4.79 -30.25 58.72
CA GLU A 654 6.05 -30.58 59.40
C GLU A 654 6.85 -29.31 59.77
N ILE A 655 6.88 -28.32 58.89
CA ILE A 655 7.50 -27.01 59.15
C ILE A 655 6.71 -26.27 60.24
N ALA A 656 5.38 -26.21 60.14
CA ALA A 656 4.53 -25.58 61.15
C ALA A 656 4.66 -26.24 62.54
N PHE A 657 4.85 -27.57 62.60
CA PHE A 657 5.05 -28.32 63.84
C PHE A 657 6.44 -28.08 64.46
N GLY A 658 7.50 -28.06 63.64
CA GLY A 658 8.86 -27.72 64.11
C GLY A 658 8.93 -26.30 64.71
N PHE A 659 8.19 -25.35 64.14
CA PHE A 659 8.08 -24.00 64.68
C PHE A 659 7.10 -23.86 65.86
N TRP A 660 6.08 -24.73 65.98
CA TRP A 660 5.20 -24.81 67.16
C TRP A 660 5.94 -25.35 68.40
N LEU A 661 6.81 -26.36 68.21
CA LEU A 661 7.72 -26.86 69.24
C LEU A 661 8.64 -25.75 69.76
N LEU A 662 9.07 -24.83 68.90
CA LEU A 662 9.90 -23.68 69.28
C LEU A 662 9.18 -22.66 70.19
N LEU A 663 7.87 -22.76 70.40
CA LEU A 663 7.10 -21.84 71.25
C LEU A 663 6.70 -22.43 72.62
N LYS A 664 7.05 -23.71 72.89
CA LYS A 664 6.73 -24.43 74.13
C LYS A 664 7.88 -24.39 75.15
N ASN A 665 7.57 -24.38 76.46
CA ASN A 665 8.57 -24.47 77.53
C ASN A 665 9.30 -25.83 77.53
N ASN A 666 10.50 -25.88 78.12
CA ASN A 666 11.44 -27.02 77.98
C ASN A 666 10.84 -28.40 78.30
N ASP A 667 9.99 -28.52 79.33
CA ASP A 667 9.43 -29.82 79.74
C ASP A 667 8.33 -30.35 78.78
N GLU A 668 7.59 -29.45 78.12
CA GLU A 668 6.59 -29.82 77.11
C GLU A 668 7.24 -30.10 75.73
N ARG A 669 8.43 -29.52 75.46
CA ARG A 669 9.22 -29.85 74.25
C ARG A 669 9.75 -31.28 74.29
N LEU A 670 10.31 -31.72 75.41
CA LEU A 670 10.91 -33.06 75.54
C LEU A 670 9.90 -34.19 75.37
N SER A 671 8.70 -34.05 75.96
CA SER A 671 7.64 -35.05 75.88
C SER A 671 6.99 -35.13 74.48
N ALA A 672 6.94 -34.02 73.73
CA ALA A 672 6.52 -34.01 72.33
C ALA A 672 7.59 -34.58 71.37
N ILE A 673 8.88 -34.41 71.69
CA ILE A 673 10.02 -34.98 70.95
C ILE A 673 10.09 -36.50 71.13
N GLU A 674 9.89 -37.03 72.34
CA GLU A 674 9.84 -38.50 72.58
C GLU A 674 8.67 -39.19 71.88
N TYR A 675 7.53 -38.51 71.73
CA TYR A 675 6.38 -39.03 71.00
C TYR A 675 6.63 -39.20 69.49
N TRP A 676 7.50 -38.36 68.90
CA TRP A 676 7.81 -38.36 67.46
C TRP A 676 9.14 -39.03 67.08
N ALA A 677 10.11 -39.14 68.01
CA ALA A 677 11.36 -39.88 67.79
C ALA A 677 11.16 -41.39 67.51
N LYS A 678 9.97 -41.93 67.79
CA LYS A 678 9.56 -43.30 67.40
C LYS A 678 9.14 -43.44 65.92
N ARG A 679 9.19 -42.37 65.11
CA ARG A 679 8.85 -42.38 63.68
C ARG A 679 9.97 -41.71 62.86
N ASP A 680 11.03 -42.47 62.60
CA ASP A 680 12.18 -42.20 61.69
C ASP A 680 12.13 -40.87 60.90
N THR A 681 12.46 -39.75 61.57
CA THR A 681 12.71 -38.46 60.93
C THR A 681 13.79 -37.71 61.70
N GLU A 682 14.90 -37.38 61.01
CA GLU A 682 15.99 -36.57 61.58
C GLU A 682 15.53 -35.12 61.77
N LEU A 683 15.60 -34.62 63.01
CA LEU A 683 15.22 -33.25 63.38
C LEU A 683 16.46 -32.49 63.89
N TYR A 684 16.77 -31.35 63.26
CA TYR A 684 17.80 -30.41 63.72
C TYR A 684 17.17 -29.32 64.59
N ILE A 685 17.70 -29.11 65.81
CA ILE A 685 17.15 -28.19 66.82
C ILE A 685 17.93 -26.85 66.80
N LEU A 686 17.20 -25.72 66.78
CA LEU A 686 17.73 -24.37 67.01
C LEU A 686 17.59 -23.99 68.49
N LYS A 687 18.68 -23.49 69.11
CA LYS A 687 18.64 -22.76 70.37
C LYS A 687 18.63 -21.25 70.07
N ASP A 688 17.65 -20.57 70.66
CA ASP A 688 17.47 -19.11 70.77
C ASP A 688 17.06 -18.31 69.51
N VAL A 689 15.80 -17.85 69.50
CA VAL A 689 15.25 -16.90 68.53
C VAL A 689 14.89 -15.59 69.25
N SER A 690 15.48 -14.48 68.81
CA SER A 690 15.27 -13.14 69.39
C SER A 690 13.87 -12.55 69.08
N PRO A 691 13.23 -11.80 70.00
CA PRO A 691 11.87 -11.22 69.83
C PRO A 691 11.69 -10.24 68.66
N GLN A 692 12.78 -9.77 68.04
CA GLN A 692 12.77 -8.77 66.96
C GLN A 692 12.23 -9.28 65.60
N TRP A 693 11.93 -10.58 65.47
CA TRP A 693 11.47 -11.21 64.23
C TRP A 693 9.95 -11.44 64.13
N ILE A 694 9.19 -11.11 65.18
CA ILE A 694 7.73 -11.27 65.25
C ILE A 694 6.96 -10.50 64.15
N PRO A 695 7.36 -9.28 63.72
CA PRO A 695 6.66 -8.55 62.66
C PRO A 695 6.83 -9.19 61.27
N LEU A 696 8.01 -9.72 60.96
CA LEU A 696 8.29 -10.41 59.71
C LEU A 696 7.49 -11.72 59.62
N TRP A 697 7.31 -12.39 60.77
CA TRP A 697 6.50 -13.58 60.92
C TRP A 697 4.99 -13.31 60.71
N LEU A 698 4.45 -12.24 61.30
CA LEU A 698 3.06 -11.81 61.08
C LEU A 698 2.78 -11.52 59.60
N PHE A 699 3.73 -10.86 58.92
CA PHE A 699 3.62 -10.57 57.49
C PHE A 699 3.60 -11.86 56.64
N LEU A 700 4.47 -12.83 56.94
CA LEU A 700 4.55 -14.09 56.20
C LEU A 700 3.31 -14.97 56.40
N VAL A 701 2.78 -15.03 57.63
CA VAL A 701 1.57 -15.80 57.96
C VAL A 701 0.32 -15.20 57.31
N VAL A 702 0.19 -13.87 57.30
CA VAL A 702 -0.92 -13.18 56.62
C VAL A 702 -0.84 -13.39 55.11
N THR A 703 0.37 -13.31 54.54
CA THR A 703 0.59 -13.53 53.10
C THR A 703 0.24 -14.97 52.70
N LEU A 704 0.67 -15.97 53.48
CA LEU A 704 0.35 -17.38 53.22
C LEU A 704 -1.15 -17.68 53.39
N LYS A 705 -1.82 -17.07 54.38
CA LYS A 705 -3.29 -17.17 54.51
C LYS A 705 -4.02 -16.60 53.30
N LEU A 706 -3.58 -15.44 52.80
CA LEU A 706 -4.18 -14.81 51.62
C LEU A 706 -4.01 -15.65 50.36
N VAL A 707 -2.81 -16.22 50.16
CA VAL A 707 -2.55 -17.15 49.05
C VAL A 707 -3.44 -18.39 49.14
N PHE A 708 -3.63 -18.95 50.34
CA PHE A 708 -4.49 -20.11 50.56
C PHE A 708 -5.98 -19.80 50.28
N ILE A 709 -6.45 -18.63 50.69
CA ILE A 709 -7.82 -18.15 50.43
C ILE A 709 -8.05 -17.95 48.93
N CYS A 710 -7.12 -17.31 48.23
CA CYS A 710 -7.20 -17.10 46.77
C CYS A 710 -7.20 -18.42 46.01
N PHE A 711 -6.36 -19.38 46.42
CA PHE A 711 -6.33 -20.70 45.80
C PHE A 711 -7.64 -21.49 46.04
N TRP A 712 -8.18 -21.42 47.26
CA TRP A 712 -9.46 -22.06 47.59
C TRP A 712 -10.63 -21.44 46.80
N GLN A 713 -10.66 -20.11 46.65
CA GLN A 713 -11.66 -19.42 45.82
C GLN A 713 -11.55 -19.82 44.34
N MET A 714 -10.33 -19.93 43.80
CA MET A 714 -10.11 -20.37 42.42
C MET A 714 -10.61 -21.81 42.20
N MET A 715 -10.31 -22.72 43.12
CA MET A 715 -10.80 -24.11 43.06
C MET A 715 -12.32 -24.21 43.19
N LEU A 716 -12.95 -23.37 44.03
CA LEU A 716 -14.40 -23.29 44.14
C LEU A 716 -15.04 -22.82 42.83
N ILE A 717 -14.47 -21.79 42.17
CA ILE A 717 -14.94 -21.27 40.89
C ILE A 717 -14.82 -22.33 39.78
N LEU A 718 -13.68 -23.03 39.71
CA LEU A 718 -13.45 -24.10 38.73
C LEU A 718 -14.42 -25.27 38.94
N THR A 719 -14.68 -25.64 40.20
CA THR A 719 -15.62 -26.71 40.55
C THR A 719 -17.06 -26.33 40.22
N VAL A 720 -17.48 -25.09 40.53
CA VAL A 720 -18.82 -24.57 40.20
C VAL A 720 -19.03 -24.48 38.68
N ASN A 721 -18.02 -24.06 37.92
CA ASN A 721 -18.09 -24.02 36.46
C ASN A 721 -18.14 -25.42 35.83
N TYR A 722 -17.41 -26.39 36.37
CA TYR A 722 -17.48 -27.80 35.95
C TYR A 722 -18.87 -28.40 36.13
N PHE A 723 -19.57 -28.08 37.24
CA PHE A 723 -20.95 -28.54 37.46
C PHE A 723 -22.00 -27.76 36.66
N LYS A 724 -21.74 -26.50 36.28
CA LYS A 724 -22.60 -25.71 35.37
C LYS A 724 -22.59 -26.26 33.95
N GLU A 725 -21.42 -26.62 33.40
CA GLU A 725 -21.30 -27.19 32.05
C GLU A 725 -21.98 -28.57 31.91
N LYS A 726 -22.01 -29.36 32.98
CA LYS A 726 -22.68 -30.68 32.97
C LYS A 726 -24.21 -30.61 32.94
N LYS A 727 -24.81 -29.48 33.35
CA LYS A 727 -26.28 -29.27 33.39
C LYS A 727 -26.87 -28.72 32.08
N GLN A 728 -26.06 -28.33 31.09
CA GLN A 728 -26.51 -27.70 29.83
C GLN A 728 -26.30 -28.54 28.56
N ARG A 729 -26.16 -29.88 28.66
CA ARG A 729 -26.19 -30.74 27.46
C ARG A 729 -27.63 -31.21 27.15
N PRO A 730 -28.19 -30.92 25.96
CA PRO A 730 -29.43 -31.54 25.52
C PRO A 730 -29.22 -33.04 25.24
N LYS A 731 -30.25 -33.85 25.52
CA LYS A 731 -30.28 -35.30 25.26
C LYS A 731 -30.03 -35.58 23.78
N HIS A 732 -29.13 -36.52 23.49
CA HIS A 732 -28.90 -37.07 22.15
C HIS A 732 -30.21 -37.65 21.58
N VAL A 733 -30.60 -37.17 20.40
CA VAL A 733 -31.54 -37.89 19.51
C VAL A 733 -30.69 -38.83 18.66
N ASN A 734 -30.95 -40.13 18.79
CA ASN A 734 -30.41 -41.15 17.89
C ASN A 734 -31.05 -40.98 16.51
N VAL A 735 -30.24 -40.67 15.50
CA VAL A 735 -30.61 -40.86 14.08
C VAL A 735 -29.69 -41.94 13.53
N THR A 736 -30.24 -43.14 13.41
CA THR A 736 -29.72 -44.24 12.62
C THR A 736 -29.84 -43.85 11.14
N VAL A 737 -28.73 -43.83 10.41
CA VAL A 737 -28.74 -43.74 8.94
C VAL A 737 -28.29 -45.08 8.38
N ASP A 738 -29.22 -45.69 7.66
CA ASP A 738 -29.12 -46.96 6.96
C ASP A 738 -28.24 -46.80 5.71
N LEU A 739 -27.16 -47.58 5.63
CA LEU A 739 -26.23 -47.63 4.49
C LEU A 739 -26.62 -48.78 3.56
N THR A 740 -27.71 -48.65 2.82
CA THR A 740 -27.98 -49.51 1.66
C THR A 740 -28.75 -48.79 0.55
N ARG A 741 -28.03 -48.10 -0.35
CA ARG A 741 -28.37 -48.06 -1.78
C ARG A 741 -27.19 -47.57 -2.61
N VAL A 742 -26.62 -48.54 -3.30
CA VAL A 742 -25.64 -48.39 -4.38
C VAL A 742 -26.34 -47.72 -5.56
N ASP A 743 -25.80 -46.60 -6.04
CA ASP A 743 -26.01 -46.20 -7.43
C ASP A 743 -24.68 -45.92 -8.11
N LYS A 744 -24.40 -46.74 -9.12
CA LYS A 744 -23.21 -46.72 -9.95
C LYS A 744 -23.38 -45.61 -10.98
N THR A 745 -22.59 -44.53 -10.90
CA THR A 745 -22.15 -43.75 -12.07
C THR A 745 -21.24 -42.60 -11.64
N GLN A 746 -19.94 -42.84 -11.43
CA GLN A 746 -18.91 -41.82 -11.65
C GLN A 746 -17.46 -42.34 -11.71
N GLU A 747 -17.27 -43.53 -12.27
CA GLU A 747 -15.93 -44.06 -12.57
C GLU A 747 -15.74 -44.15 -14.09
N LYS A 748 -15.64 -42.97 -14.74
CA LYS A 748 -15.17 -42.81 -16.13
C LYS A 748 -15.04 -41.32 -16.47
N ARG A 749 -14.12 -40.59 -15.81
CA ARG A 749 -13.66 -39.27 -16.32
C ARG A 749 -12.37 -38.73 -15.66
N SER A 750 -11.47 -39.60 -15.22
CA SER A 750 -10.18 -39.21 -14.64
C SER A 750 -8.98 -39.99 -15.21
N GLN A 751 -9.09 -40.49 -16.44
CA GLN A 751 -7.99 -41.17 -17.16
C GLN A 751 -7.76 -40.66 -18.60
N VAL A 752 -8.16 -39.42 -18.91
CA VAL A 752 -7.80 -38.75 -20.17
C VAL A 752 -7.42 -37.31 -19.85
N LYS A 753 -6.19 -37.11 -19.34
CA LYS A 753 -5.48 -35.81 -19.28
C LYS A 753 -4.04 -35.95 -18.75
N ARG A 754 -3.35 -37.04 -19.10
CA ARG A 754 -1.92 -37.26 -18.84
C ARG A 754 -1.28 -38.06 -19.97
N THR A 755 -1.46 -37.58 -21.21
CA THR A 755 -0.71 -38.04 -22.40
C THR A 755 -0.97 -37.04 -23.52
N GLU A 756 -0.40 -35.84 -23.42
CA GLU A 756 -0.31 -34.88 -24.54
C GLU A 756 0.74 -33.79 -24.22
N ALA A 757 1.90 -34.24 -23.75
CA ALA A 757 3.06 -33.38 -23.51
C ALA A 757 4.35 -34.16 -23.83
N SER A 758 4.47 -34.66 -25.07
CA SER A 758 5.73 -35.17 -25.61
C SER A 758 5.64 -35.42 -27.13
N HIS A 759 5.35 -34.41 -27.94
CA HIS A 759 5.62 -34.46 -29.39
C HIS A 759 5.53 -33.06 -30.01
N PHE A 760 6.58 -32.25 -29.85
CA PHE A 760 6.93 -31.17 -30.77
C PHE A 760 8.41 -30.83 -30.59
N SER A 761 9.26 -31.72 -31.11
CA SER A 761 10.65 -31.44 -31.46
C SER A 761 10.95 -32.20 -32.74
N LYS A 762 11.34 -31.46 -33.79
CA LYS A 762 11.49 -31.84 -35.21
C LYS A 762 10.27 -31.54 -36.08
N ILE A 763 10.18 -30.30 -36.55
CA ILE A 763 10.35 -29.87 -37.97
C ILE A 763 10.72 -28.38 -37.92
#